data_AF-A0A1W0WGH2-F1
#
_entry.id   AF-A0A1W0WGH2-F1
#
_cell.length_a   1.000
_cell.length_b   1.000
_cell.length_c   1.000
_cell.angle_alpha   90.00
_cell.angle_beta   90.00
_cell.angle_gamma   90.00
#
_symmetry.space_group_name_H-M   'P 1'
#
loop_
_entity.id
_entity.type
_entity.pdbx_description
1 polymer ?
#
loop_
_entity_poly.entity_id
_entity_poly.type
_entity_poly.pdbx_seq_one_letter_code
_entity_poly.pdbx_strand_id
1 'polypeptide(L)'
;MTVVTLTVHAAAPVNVEIISQLPYDFGMGTALVRTGSALALAVEEANIRFAPFLNLSLRLMYNASDRNCEEVSDQAIQTFAEYYYRKTKPESVYAMIVSQWDWLMFNNAVTTDEYLDSDINPTGMSIGGTFRGYADFTLRLLMRHRWSHITVLLQGKSFSIFYNFLASSLMRQAKEFAGRFDFDMNLYSFNPTDESMLAALEYVKQRSRVVVILGPAATGLKMLLMAESAGLSNGEYAFVIVQPQQQGLYGKASGFNDPPIANLAAFRSFLYVTFKPSRANMTEVNLKLVQRSKALYNVTFTPGTQAHGSGWSGRHLAERMSNRNFTLTLGDVYINEQGAMTLDLDVFAFNITTKAMQVINPWDPTYSLTVNWATKNGHPPADIPTCGFSGLEGDCARNSDLIKFLTAHPTQHNTHSSMGVQDQVVGQETIIATKSPSIAVADNNKSCSTVVAVPMAAGSGSTTDYDYLVKLLALGDSGVGKTSFLCQYTDGVFQSRFVSTVGIDFREKRVIYRSPDNAARSHRVHLQLWDTAGQERFRSLTTAFFRDAMGFLLLFDVSNEDSFTHVRSWMEQLRTHAATETPDIVLCGNKADLESRRKVSEARAREFAKLHGMPYFETSAASGQNVSACVDKLLELVMVRMDQAVDKNRKAGTARHKTIRPHITLQDSLEPPDTKRTGCGGWC
;
A
#
# COMPACT_ATOMS: atom_id res chain seq x y z
N MET A 1 -34.80 -45.26 -42.74
CA MET A 1 -33.51 -44.54 -42.60
C MET A 1 -33.81 -43.06 -42.60
N THR A 2 -33.55 -42.37 -41.51
CA THR A 2 -33.69 -40.90 -41.44
C THR A 2 -32.39 -40.37 -40.86
N VAL A 3 -31.53 -39.83 -41.72
CA VAL A 3 -30.31 -39.15 -41.28
C VAL A 3 -30.74 -37.79 -40.74
N VAL A 4 -30.76 -37.63 -39.41
CA VAL A 4 -30.90 -36.32 -38.80
C VAL A 4 -29.53 -35.66 -38.83
N THR A 5 -29.29 -34.85 -39.86
CA THR A 5 -28.12 -33.98 -39.93
C THR A 5 -28.29 -32.90 -38.86
N LEU A 6 -27.66 -33.08 -37.70
CA LEU A 6 -27.51 -32.02 -36.72
C LEU A 6 -26.55 -30.98 -37.29
N THR A 7 -27.08 -30.01 -38.04
CA THR A 7 -26.39 -28.74 -38.28
C THR A 7 -26.26 -28.02 -36.95
N VAL A 8 -25.14 -28.24 -36.28
CA VAL A 8 -24.71 -27.39 -35.17
C VAL A 8 -24.54 -25.99 -35.74
N HIS A 9 -25.49 -25.10 -35.46
CA HIS A 9 -25.30 -23.68 -35.72
C HIS A 9 -24.07 -23.24 -34.92
N ALA A 10 -23.00 -22.89 -35.62
CA ALA A 10 -21.83 -22.30 -35.01
C ALA A 10 -22.25 -20.98 -34.36
N ALA A 11 -22.39 -20.99 -33.03
CA ALA A 11 -22.54 -19.77 -32.26
C ALA A 11 -21.33 -18.87 -32.56
N ALA A 12 -21.57 -17.58 -32.77
CA ALA A 12 -20.50 -16.62 -32.98
C ALA A 12 -19.49 -16.66 -31.81
N PRO A 13 -18.19 -16.46 -32.06
CA PRO A 13 -17.17 -16.48 -31.01
C PRO A 13 -17.53 -15.53 -29.87
N VAL A 14 -17.32 -15.98 -28.64
CA VAL A 14 -17.40 -15.10 -27.47
C VAL A 14 -16.21 -14.14 -27.54
N ASN A 15 -16.50 -12.86 -27.74
CA ASN A 15 -15.48 -11.80 -27.77
C ASN A 15 -15.22 -11.30 -26.35
N VAL A 16 -13.97 -11.34 -25.90
CA VAL A 16 -13.55 -10.85 -24.57
C VAL A 16 -12.37 -9.88 -24.75
N GLU A 17 -12.44 -8.71 -24.11
CA GLU A 17 -11.35 -7.74 -24.07
C GLU A 17 -10.68 -7.80 -22.68
N ILE A 18 -9.43 -8.24 -22.64
CA ILE A 18 -8.59 -8.17 -21.44
C ILE A 18 -8.00 -6.76 -21.38
N ILE A 19 -8.28 -6.04 -20.30
CA ILE A 19 -7.77 -4.69 -20.05
C ILE A 19 -6.78 -4.80 -18.89
N SER A 20 -5.57 -4.29 -19.07
CA SER A 20 -4.52 -4.33 -18.06
C SER A 20 -3.88 -2.96 -17.91
N GLN A 21 -3.72 -2.52 -16.66
CA GLN A 21 -2.95 -1.34 -16.31
C GLN A 21 -1.84 -1.72 -15.34
N LEU A 22 -0.60 -1.42 -15.73
CA LEU A 22 0.61 -1.80 -15.00
C LEU A 22 1.67 -0.71 -15.18
N PRO A 23 2.53 -0.47 -14.17
CA PRO A 23 3.66 0.45 -14.30
C PRO A 23 4.59 -0.02 -15.41
N TYR A 24 5.11 0.93 -16.20
CA TYR A 24 5.77 0.64 -17.47
C TYR A 24 7.01 -0.28 -17.33
N ASP A 25 8.07 0.22 -16.69
CA ASP A 25 9.20 -0.59 -16.24
C ASP A 25 9.78 -0.04 -14.93
N PHE A 26 9.84 -0.91 -13.93
CA PHE A 26 10.44 -0.66 -12.63
C PHE A 26 11.31 -1.84 -12.15
N GLY A 27 11.81 -2.65 -13.08
CA GLY A 27 12.74 -3.76 -12.80
C GLY A 27 12.11 -5.02 -12.20
N MET A 28 10.80 -5.02 -11.93
CA MET A 28 10.06 -6.10 -11.27
C MET A 28 9.23 -6.94 -12.26
N GLY A 29 8.96 -8.20 -11.93
CA GLY A 29 8.16 -9.13 -12.75
C GLY A 29 6.77 -8.62 -13.14
N THR A 30 6.12 -7.85 -12.26
CA THR A 30 4.78 -7.27 -12.45
C THR A 30 4.77 -6.04 -13.37
N ALA A 31 5.92 -5.53 -13.82
CA ALA A 31 5.99 -4.42 -14.76
C ALA A 31 5.37 -4.78 -16.12
N LEU A 32 4.81 -3.78 -16.80
CA LEU A 32 4.19 -3.94 -18.11
C LEU A 32 5.14 -4.61 -19.11
N VAL A 33 6.41 -4.20 -19.14
CA VAL A 33 7.43 -4.76 -20.05
C VAL A 33 7.62 -6.29 -19.93
N ARG A 34 7.18 -6.90 -18.83
CA ARG A 34 7.23 -8.36 -18.60
C ARG A 34 5.84 -8.98 -18.63
N THR A 35 4.93 -8.48 -17.78
CA THR A 35 3.58 -9.05 -17.64
C THR A 35 2.70 -8.76 -18.86
N GLY A 36 2.82 -7.60 -19.50
CA GLY A 36 2.10 -7.30 -20.73
C GLY A 36 2.48 -8.21 -21.91
N SER A 37 3.76 -8.63 -21.98
CA SER A 37 4.22 -9.65 -22.94
C SER A 37 3.71 -11.04 -22.60
N ALA A 38 3.59 -11.38 -21.31
CA ALA A 38 2.96 -12.63 -20.87
C ALA A 38 1.49 -12.70 -21.27
N LEU A 39 0.75 -11.61 -21.04
CA LEU A 39 -0.65 -11.48 -21.47
C LEU A 39 -0.78 -11.59 -23.00
N ALA A 40 0.10 -10.95 -23.77
CA ALA A 40 0.07 -11.01 -25.23
C ALA A 40 0.25 -12.44 -25.76
N LEU A 41 1.22 -13.19 -25.22
CA LEU A 41 1.43 -14.61 -25.57
C LEU A 41 0.25 -15.49 -25.12
N ALA A 42 -0.29 -15.25 -23.92
CA ALA A 42 -1.43 -16.01 -23.41
C ALA A 42 -2.70 -15.82 -24.26
N VAL A 43 -2.93 -14.60 -24.75
CA VAL A 43 -4.04 -14.26 -25.66
C VAL A 43 -3.85 -14.92 -27.04
N GLU A 44 -2.63 -14.91 -27.58
CA GLU A 44 -2.28 -15.55 -28.84
C GLU A 44 -2.51 -17.08 -28.78
N GLU A 45 -1.95 -17.75 -27.78
CA GLU A 45 -2.11 -19.19 -27.54
C GLU A 45 -3.58 -19.58 -27.26
N ALA A 46 -4.33 -18.77 -26.50
CA ALA A 46 -5.75 -19.01 -26.23
C ALA A 46 -6.60 -18.90 -27.49
N ASN A 47 -6.36 -17.90 -28.34
CA ASN A 47 -7.08 -17.74 -29.61
C ASN A 47 -6.79 -18.90 -30.57
N ILE A 48 -5.56 -19.40 -30.63
CA ILE A 48 -5.21 -20.60 -31.40
C ILE A 48 -5.93 -21.83 -30.83
N ARG A 49 -5.87 -22.03 -29.50
CA ARG A 49 -6.37 -23.25 -28.84
C ARG A 49 -7.90 -23.35 -28.80
N PHE A 50 -8.62 -22.23 -28.70
CA PHE A 50 -10.06 -22.19 -28.49
C PHE A 50 -10.86 -21.67 -29.69
N ALA A 51 -10.22 -21.49 -30.86
CA ALA A 51 -10.93 -21.22 -32.10
C ALA A 51 -11.88 -22.39 -32.48
N PRO A 52 -13.06 -22.10 -33.08
CA PRO A 52 -13.63 -20.79 -33.40
C PRO A 52 -14.52 -20.21 -32.28
N PHE A 53 -14.45 -20.73 -31.05
CA PHE A 53 -15.44 -20.45 -29.98
C PHE A 53 -15.12 -19.21 -29.14
N LEU A 54 -13.85 -18.82 -29.06
CA LEU A 54 -13.36 -17.72 -28.24
C LEU A 54 -12.51 -16.77 -29.09
N ASN A 55 -12.67 -15.46 -28.86
CA ASN A 55 -11.83 -14.42 -29.44
C ASN A 55 -11.42 -13.43 -28.34
N LEU A 56 -10.18 -13.55 -27.86
CA LEU A 56 -9.56 -12.68 -26.89
C LEU A 56 -8.84 -11.52 -27.58
N SER A 57 -9.02 -10.32 -27.03
CA SER A 57 -8.24 -9.12 -27.37
C SER A 57 -7.55 -8.56 -26.13
N LEU A 58 -6.42 -7.88 -26.30
CA LEU A 58 -5.63 -7.32 -25.20
C LEU A 58 -5.49 -5.80 -25.35
N ARG A 59 -5.80 -5.07 -24.29
CA ARG A 59 -5.56 -3.63 -24.16
C ARG A 59 -4.64 -3.36 -22.98
N LEU A 60 -3.46 -2.81 -23.29
CA LEU A 60 -2.48 -2.37 -22.30
C LEU A 60 -2.60 -0.85 -22.12
N MET A 61 -2.89 -0.42 -20.89
CA MET A 61 -2.96 0.97 -20.47
C MET A 61 -1.77 1.27 -19.54
N TYR A 62 -1.05 2.35 -19.77
CA TYR A 62 0.10 2.73 -18.95
C TYR A 62 0.46 4.20 -19.14
N ASN A 63 1.10 4.80 -18.15
CA ASN A 63 1.83 6.05 -18.29
C ASN A 63 3.33 5.72 -18.15
N ALA A 64 4.13 6.12 -19.14
CA ALA A 64 5.57 5.84 -19.16
C ALA A 64 6.36 6.57 -18.05
N SER A 65 5.72 7.51 -17.35
CA SER A 65 6.28 8.23 -16.21
C SER A 65 6.19 7.43 -14.90
N ASP A 66 5.25 6.47 -14.80
CA ASP A 66 4.96 5.72 -13.57
C ASP A 66 6.16 4.86 -13.15
N ARG A 67 6.58 4.98 -11.89
CA ARG A 67 7.79 4.36 -11.35
C ARG A 67 7.55 3.17 -10.43
N ASN A 68 6.33 2.99 -9.93
CA ASN A 68 5.99 1.98 -8.93
C ASN A 68 4.50 1.59 -9.01
N CYS A 69 4.10 0.60 -8.22
CA CYS A 69 2.71 0.15 -8.16
C CYS A 69 1.76 1.16 -7.50
N GLU A 70 2.25 2.06 -6.64
CA GLU A 70 1.44 3.00 -5.86
C GLU A 70 0.90 4.13 -6.77
N GLU A 71 1.78 4.73 -7.57
CA GLU A 71 1.43 5.71 -8.60
C GLU A 71 0.40 5.17 -9.59
N VAL A 72 0.46 3.87 -9.89
CA VAL A 72 -0.50 3.20 -10.77
C VAL A 72 -1.80 2.86 -10.06
N SER A 73 -1.78 2.39 -8.80
CA SER A 73 -3.03 2.09 -8.08
C SER A 73 -3.91 3.31 -7.89
N ASP A 74 -3.30 4.47 -7.60
CA ASP A 74 -4.00 5.74 -7.44
C ASP A 74 -4.66 6.19 -8.76
N GLN A 75 -3.94 6.05 -9.89
CA GLN A 75 -4.45 6.38 -11.23
C GLN A 75 -5.41 5.32 -11.80
N ALA A 76 -5.35 4.07 -11.36
CA ALA A 76 -6.04 2.95 -12.03
C ALA A 76 -7.56 3.04 -11.94
N ILE A 77 -8.10 3.49 -10.81
CA ILE A 77 -9.55 3.68 -10.63
C ILE A 77 -10.07 4.71 -11.63
N GLN A 78 -9.39 5.85 -11.77
CA GLN A 78 -9.75 6.88 -12.75
C GLN A 78 -9.60 6.35 -14.19
N THR A 79 -8.46 5.73 -14.51
CA THR A 79 -8.12 5.27 -15.86
C THR A 79 -9.10 4.20 -16.37
N PHE A 80 -9.45 3.22 -15.54
CA PHE A 80 -10.45 2.22 -15.90
C PHE A 80 -11.86 2.81 -15.94
N ALA A 81 -12.21 3.80 -15.10
CA ALA A 81 -13.52 4.45 -15.15
C ALA A 81 -13.69 5.24 -16.44
N GLU A 82 -12.72 6.08 -16.80
CA GLU A 82 -12.71 6.78 -18.08
C GLU A 82 -12.84 5.81 -19.26
N TYR A 83 -12.14 4.68 -19.23
CA TYR A 83 -12.26 3.65 -20.27
C TYR A 83 -13.65 3.01 -20.31
N TYR A 84 -14.20 2.60 -19.16
CA TYR A 84 -15.53 2.02 -19.04
C TYR A 84 -16.60 2.95 -19.60
N TYR A 85 -16.62 4.23 -19.20
CA TYR A 85 -17.65 5.17 -19.62
C TYR A 85 -17.51 5.55 -21.10
N ARG A 86 -16.29 5.82 -21.60
CA ARG A 86 -16.07 6.08 -23.04
C ARG A 86 -16.50 4.91 -23.95
N LYS A 87 -16.48 3.67 -23.45
CA LYS A 87 -16.98 2.49 -24.17
C LYS A 87 -18.49 2.30 -24.02
N THR A 88 -19.01 2.30 -22.79
CA THR A 88 -20.39 1.88 -22.48
C THR A 88 -21.43 3.00 -22.60
N LYS A 89 -21.06 4.24 -22.26
CA LYS A 89 -21.94 5.42 -22.18
C LYS A 89 -21.14 6.69 -22.48
N PRO A 90 -20.79 6.97 -23.75
CA PRO A 90 -19.90 8.08 -24.11
C PRO A 90 -20.41 9.48 -23.74
N GLU A 91 -21.70 9.63 -23.42
CA GLU A 91 -22.31 10.88 -22.92
C GLU A 91 -22.45 10.94 -21.38
N SER A 92 -21.98 9.91 -20.66
CA SER A 92 -22.05 9.87 -19.19
C SER A 92 -20.92 10.67 -18.55
N VAL A 93 -21.28 11.74 -17.85
CA VAL A 93 -20.37 12.53 -16.99
C VAL A 93 -20.12 11.90 -15.62
N TYR A 94 -20.85 10.85 -15.25
CA TYR A 94 -20.74 10.20 -13.94
C TYR A 94 -19.57 9.22 -13.86
N ALA A 95 -18.80 9.27 -12.78
CA ALA A 95 -17.82 8.24 -12.42
C ALA A 95 -18.31 7.42 -11.21
N MET A 96 -18.08 6.09 -11.20
CA MET A 96 -18.45 5.20 -10.09
C MET A 96 -17.33 4.21 -9.77
N ILE A 97 -17.40 3.62 -8.56
CA ILE A 97 -16.43 2.63 -8.07
C ILE A 97 -16.42 1.38 -8.97
N VAL A 98 -15.21 0.89 -9.25
CA VAL A 98 -14.90 -0.36 -9.95
C VAL A 98 -15.71 -1.55 -9.43
N SER A 99 -16.02 -1.63 -8.14
CA SER A 99 -16.79 -2.73 -7.52
C SER A 99 -18.26 -2.82 -7.94
N GLN A 100 -18.80 -1.80 -8.62
CA GLN A 100 -20.11 -1.89 -9.28
C GLN A 100 -20.02 -2.40 -10.73
N TRP A 101 -18.83 -2.49 -11.32
CA TRP A 101 -18.68 -3.11 -12.63
C TRP A 101 -18.64 -4.62 -12.46
N ASP A 102 -19.47 -5.32 -13.24
CA ASP A 102 -19.48 -6.77 -13.29
C ASP A 102 -18.34 -7.31 -14.17
N TRP A 103 -17.13 -6.79 -13.91
CA TRP A 103 -15.88 -7.13 -14.59
C TRP A 103 -15.07 -8.05 -13.69
N LEU A 104 -14.56 -9.15 -14.24
CA LEU A 104 -13.66 -10.04 -13.52
C LEU A 104 -12.31 -9.33 -13.29
N MET A 105 -11.90 -9.17 -12.03
CA MET A 105 -10.68 -8.46 -11.68
C MET A 105 -9.60 -9.42 -11.23
N PHE A 106 -8.48 -9.46 -11.98
CA PHE A 106 -7.29 -10.22 -11.57
C PHE A 106 -6.22 -9.31 -11.00
N ASN A 107 -5.66 -9.69 -9.84
CA ASN A 107 -4.42 -9.13 -9.33
C ASN A 107 -3.28 -10.17 -9.37
N ASN A 108 -2.19 -9.82 -10.04
CA ASN A 108 -0.98 -10.65 -10.19
C ASN A 108 0.14 -10.30 -9.20
N ALA A 109 -0.12 -9.36 -8.28
CA ALA A 109 0.71 -9.08 -7.11
C ALA A 109 0.09 -9.73 -5.85
N VAL A 110 0.79 -9.61 -4.73
CA VAL A 110 0.30 -10.09 -3.44
C VAL A 110 -0.79 -9.16 -2.91
N THR A 111 -1.96 -9.70 -2.57
CA THR A 111 -3.14 -8.92 -2.15
C THR A 111 -3.43 -8.96 -0.66
N THR A 112 -4.09 -7.91 -0.17
CA THR A 112 -4.77 -7.86 1.13
C THR A 112 -6.08 -8.65 1.10
N ASP A 113 -6.59 -9.01 2.28
CA ASP A 113 -7.88 -9.71 2.41
C ASP A 113 -9.05 -8.86 1.87
N GLU A 114 -8.99 -7.53 2.02
CA GLU A 114 -9.99 -6.57 1.51
C GLU A 114 -10.18 -6.64 -0.01
N TYR A 115 -9.16 -7.04 -0.78
CA TYR A 115 -9.29 -7.21 -2.24
C TYR A 115 -10.12 -8.45 -2.61
N LEU A 116 -10.24 -9.41 -1.70
CA LEU A 116 -10.94 -10.69 -1.88
C LEU A 116 -12.22 -10.78 -1.04
N ASP A 117 -12.54 -9.72 -0.29
CA ASP A 117 -13.79 -9.61 0.44
C ASP A 117 -14.94 -9.49 -0.57
N SER A 118 -15.86 -10.47 -0.56
CA SER A 118 -16.96 -10.54 -1.52
C SER A 118 -17.98 -9.41 -1.38
N ASP A 119 -18.06 -8.76 -0.22
CA ASP A 119 -18.97 -7.63 0.01
C ASP A 119 -18.36 -6.30 -0.50
N ILE A 120 -17.03 -6.25 -0.63
CA ILE A 120 -16.28 -5.08 -1.12
C ILE A 120 -15.95 -5.22 -2.62
N ASN A 121 -15.51 -6.41 -3.04
CA ASN A 121 -15.01 -6.72 -4.38
C ASN A 121 -15.48 -8.12 -4.85
N PRO A 122 -16.78 -8.28 -5.22
CA PRO A 122 -17.39 -9.57 -5.56
C PRO A 122 -16.84 -10.26 -6.82
N THR A 123 -15.93 -9.62 -7.54
CA THR A 123 -15.28 -10.14 -8.76
C THR A 123 -13.76 -10.19 -8.64
N GLY A 124 -13.21 -9.93 -7.46
CA GLY A 124 -11.78 -9.96 -7.16
C GLY A 124 -11.20 -11.37 -7.14
N MET A 125 -10.12 -11.59 -7.88
CA MET A 125 -9.33 -12.82 -7.86
C MET A 125 -7.85 -12.50 -7.72
N SER A 126 -7.17 -13.17 -6.79
CA SER A 126 -5.73 -12.99 -6.59
C SER A 126 -4.95 -14.19 -7.12
N ILE A 127 -4.21 -13.96 -8.20
CA ILE A 127 -3.32 -14.95 -8.83
C ILE A 127 -1.84 -14.73 -8.45
N GLY A 128 -1.52 -13.62 -7.78
CA GLY A 128 -0.21 -13.38 -7.16
C GLY A 128 -0.08 -13.88 -5.71
N GLY A 129 -1.15 -14.47 -5.15
CA GLY A 129 -1.25 -14.90 -3.76
C GLY A 129 -1.62 -13.77 -2.79
N THR A 130 -1.63 -14.06 -1.49
CA THR A 130 -2.12 -13.12 -0.46
C THR A 130 -1.10 -12.95 0.67
N PHE A 131 -1.11 -11.79 1.34
CA PHE A 131 -0.36 -11.61 2.59
C PHE A 131 -0.77 -12.66 3.64
N ARG A 132 -2.06 -13.06 3.59
CA ARG A 132 -2.59 -14.14 4.41
C ARG A 132 -1.89 -15.48 4.17
N GLY A 133 -1.65 -15.87 2.92
CA GLY A 133 -0.93 -17.09 2.55
C GLY A 133 0.54 -17.10 2.99
N TYR A 134 1.26 -15.97 2.84
CA TYR A 134 2.63 -15.85 3.34
C TYR A 134 2.69 -15.99 4.88
N ALA A 135 1.75 -15.39 5.59
CA ALA A 135 1.67 -15.47 7.05
C ALA A 135 1.26 -16.88 7.53
N ASP A 136 0.25 -17.52 6.95
CA ASP A 136 -0.16 -18.90 7.28
C ASP A 136 1.01 -19.89 7.06
N PHE A 137 1.70 -19.82 5.92
CA PHE A 137 2.89 -20.64 5.67
C PHE A 137 3.97 -20.41 6.73
N THR A 138 4.25 -19.15 7.07
CA THR A 138 5.27 -18.79 8.07
C THR A 138 4.89 -19.35 9.44
N LEU A 139 3.65 -19.17 9.90
CA LEU A 139 3.17 -19.70 11.17
C LEU A 139 3.22 -21.24 11.21
N ARG A 140 2.85 -21.92 10.12
CA ARG A 140 3.00 -23.39 10.03
C ARG A 140 4.46 -23.85 10.08
N LEU A 141 5.38 -23.10 9.48
CA LEU A 141 6.82 -23.37 9.57
C LEU A 141 7.33 -23.22 11.02
N LEU A 142 6.85 -22.20 11.76
CA LEU A 142 7.16 -22.02 13.18
C LEU A 142 6.58 -23.17 14.04
N MET A 143 5.30 -23.52 13.85
CA MET A 143 4.65 -24.67 14.53
C MET A 143 5.36 -26.00 14.26
N ARG A 144 5.86 -26.22 13.03
CA ARG A 144 6.59 -27.44 12.63
C ARG A 144 7.84 -27.69 13.47
N HIS A 145 8.49 -26.62 13.93
CA HIS A 145 9.64 -26.62 14.85
C HIS A 145 9.25 -26.43 16.33
N ARG A 146 7.95 -26.25 16.63
CA ARG A 146 7.40 -25.88 17.94
C ARG A 146 7.92 -24.54 18.48
N TRP A 147 8.20 -23.59 17.59
CA TRP A 147 8.61 -22.25 17.95
C TRP A 147 7.39 -21.36 18.24
N SER A 148 7.29 -20.96 19.51
CA SER A 148 6.19 -20.17 20.10
C SER A 148 6.62 -18.76 20.52
N HIS A 149 7.89 -18.56 20.92
CA HIS A 149 8.42 -17.26 21.36
C HIS A 149 9.30 -16.63 20.26
N ILE A 150 8.76 -15.62 19.55
CA ILE A 150 9.36 -15.07 18.33
C ILE A 150 9.45 -13.54 18.37
N THR A 151 10.58 -12.99 17.95
CA THR A 151 10.67 -11.57 17.58
C THR A 151 10.55 -11.41 16.07
N VAL A 152 9.64 -10.56 15.62
CA VAL A 152 9.52 -10.14 14.22
C VAL A 152 10.24 -8.80 14.05
N LEU A 153 11.34 -8.81 13.31
CA LEU A 153 12.11 -7.61 12.97
C LEU A 153 11.60 -7.01 11.67
N LEU A 154 10.95 -5.85 11.74
CA LEU A 154 10.40 -5.14 10.59
C LEU A 154 11.29 -3.97 10.20
N GLN A 155 11.81 -3.98 8.98
CA GLN A 155 12.56 -2.83 8.48
C GLN A 155 11.59 -1.65 8.21
N GLY A 156 11.99 -0.46 8.64
CA GLY A 156 11.28 0.80 8.43
C GLY A 156 11.03 1.13 6.96
N LYS A 157 10.12 2.09 6.75
CA LYS A 157 9.32 2.36 5.52
C LYS A 157 10.06 2.48 4.17
N SER A 158 11.39 2.51 4.12
CA SER A 158 12.18 2.94 2.94
C SER A 158 12.38 1.92 1.81
N PHE A 159 11.73 0.75 1.80
CA PHE A 159 12.03 -0.31 0.81
C PHE A 159 10.85 -1.16 0.29
N SER A 160 9.73 -1.32 1.03
CA SER A 160 8.49 -1.89 0.47
C SER A 160 7.32 -1.84 1.47
N ILE A 161 6.12 -1.49 1.00
CA ILE A 161 4.87 -1.68 1.75
C ILE A 161 4.60 -3.17 2.03
N PHE A 162 5.11 -4.09 1.21
CA PHE A 162 4.92 -5.55 1.35
C PHE A 162 5.20 -6.05 2.78
N TYR A 163 6.33 -5.64 3.37
CA TYR A 163 6.74 -6.11 4.70
C TYR A 163 5.81 -5.62 5.81
N ASN A 164 5.21 -4.43 5.67
CA ASN A 164 4.25 -3.89 6.64
C ASN A 164 2.93 -4.69 6.61
N PHE A 165 2.39 -4.97 5.42
CA PHE A 165 1.20 -5.81 5.30
C PHE A 165 1.45 -7.27 5.71
N LEU A 166 2.61 -7.83 5.39
CA LEU A 166 2.99 -9.16 5.86
C LEU A 166 3.12 -9.22 7.39
N ALA A 167 3.80 -8.25 8.02
CA ALA A 167 3.88 -8.14 9.48
C ALA A 167 2.48 -8.06 10.10
N SER A 168 1.61 -7.22 9.54
CA SER A 168 0.24 -7.02 10.03
C SER A 168 -0.60 -8.30 9.90
N SER A 169 -0.48 -9.02 8.78
CA SER A 169 -1.15 -10.31 8.56
C SER A 169 -0.62 -11.40 9.50
N LEU A 170 0.70 -11.44 9.73
CA LEU A 170 1.37 -12.39 10.62
C LEU A 170 0.92 -12.19 12.08
N MET A 171 0.94 -10.96 12.58
CA MET A 171 0.50 -10.61 13.95
C MET A 171 -1.00 -10.81 14.15
N ARG A 172 -1.82 -10.66 13.11
CA ARG A 172 -3.26 -10.95 13.14
C ARG A 172 -3.51 -12.46 13.23
N GLN A 173 -2.96 -13.24 12.30
CA GLN A 173 -3.19 -14.68 12.23
C GLN A 173 -2.57 -15.44 13.39
N ALA A 174 -1.44 -15.00 13.96
CA ALA A 174 -0.89 -15.61 15.17
C ALA A 174 -1.94 -15.71 16.30
N LYS A 175 -2.87 -14.75 16.38
CA LYS A 175 -4.00 -14.76 17.33
C LYS A 175 -5.17 -15.67 16.89
N GLU A 176 -5.34 -15.91 15.58
CA GLU A 176 -6.32 -16.88 15.05
C GLU A 176 -5.93 -18.33 15.38
N PHE A 177 -4.65 -18.61 15.66
CA PHE A 177 -4.16 -19.93 16.10
C PHE A 177 -4.26 -20.17 17.62
N ALA A 178 -4.66 -19.17 18.40
CA ALA A 178 -4.76 -19.27 19.86
C ALA A 178 -5.65 -20.46 20.30
N GLY A 179 -5.20 -21.20 21.30
CA GLY A 179 -5.82 -22.45 21.77
C GLY A 179 -5.51 -23.70 20.92
N ARG A 180 -4.84 -23.57 19.77
CA ARG A 180 -4.20 -24.69 19.05
C ARG A 180 -2.69 -24.65 19.19
N PHE A 181 -2.11 -23.47 19.05
CA PHE A 181 -0.70 -23.19 19.29
C PHE A 181 -0.56 -21.71 19.66
N ASP A 182 -0.20 -21.44 20.91
CA ASP A 182 -0.17 -20.08 21.43
C ASP A 182 1.15 -19.41 21.07
N PHE A 183 1.05 -18.39 20.23
CA PHE A 183 2.17 -17.62 19.71
C PHE A 183 2.43 -16.38 20.56
N ASP A 184 3.60 -16.35 21.20
CA ASP A 184 4.15 -15.18 21.87
C ASP A 184 5.06 -14.41 20.90
N MET A 185 4.46 -13.46 20.15
CA MET A 185 5.15 -12.71 19.10
C MET A 185 5.20 -11.20 19.37
N ASN A 186 6.40 -10.64 19.34
CA ASN A 186 6.61 -9.19 19.39
C ASN A 186 7.11 -8.64 18.05
N LEU A 187 6.56 -7.50 17.62
CA LEU A 187 7.04 -6.74 16.47
C LEU A 187 8.01 -5.64 16.91
N TYR A 188 9.23 -5.63 16.36
CA TYR A 188 10.23 -4.60 16.59
C TYR A 188 10.62 -3.94 15.27
N SER A 189 10.38 -2.63 15.14
CA SER A 189 10.69 -1.88 13.93
C SER A 189 12.07 -1.22 14.01
N PHE A 190 12.86 -1.29 12.94
CA PHE A 190 14.23 -0.77 12.91
C PHE A 190 14.57 -0.06 11.58
N ASN A 191 15.47 0.92 11.60
CA ASN A 191 15.98 1.56 10.40
C ASN A 191 17.16 0.76 9.80
N PRO A 192 17.42 0.82 8.49
CA PRO A 192 18.53 0.11 7.83
C PRO A 192 19.90 0.77 8.09
N THR A 193 20.17 1.17 9.33
CA THR A 193 21.42 1.76 9.82
C THR A 193 22.03 0.84 10.87
N ASP A 194 23.37 0.82 10.94
CA ASP A 194 24.10 -0.25 11.65
C ASP A 194 23.82 -0.21 13.16
N GLU A 195 23.74 0.99 13.73
CA GLU A 195 23.28 1.24 15.10
C GLU A 195 21.86 0.70 15.35
N SER A 196 20.91 0.97 14.45
CA SER A 196 19.52 0.51 14.62
C SER A 196 19.35 -0.99 14.40
N MET A 197 20.18 -1.61 13.54
CA MET A 197 20.22 -3.06 13.35
C MET A 197 20.86 -3.76 14.56
N LEU A 198 21.94 -3.21 15.12
CA LEU A 198 22.55 -3.72 16.36
C LEU A 198 21.57 -3.61 17.55
N ALA A 199 20.87 -2.49 17.70
CA ALA A 199 19.83 -2.34 18.72
C ALA A 199 18.70 -3.38 18.57
N ALA A 200 18.30 -3.71 17.34
CA ALA A 200 17.33 -4.76 17.07
C ALA A 200 17.84 -6.17 17.45
N LEU A 201 19.14 -6.46 17.22
CA LEU A 201 19.77 -7.72 17.61
C LEU A 201 19.94 -7.84 19.14
N GLU A 202 20.28 -6.75 19.84
CA GLU A 202 20.32 -6.74 21.31
C GLU A 202 18.92 -6.89 21.93
N TYR A 203 17.87 -6.32 21.32
CA TYR A 203 16.49 -6.59 21.71
C TYR A 203 16.13 -8.08 21.55
N VAL A 204 16.47 -8.70 20.41
CA VAL A 204 16.28 -10.14 20.16
C VAL A 204 16.94 -10.99 21.25
N LYS A 205 18.20 -10.71 21.57
CA LYS A 205 19.03 -11.45 22.54
C LYS A 205 18.35 -11.60 23.90
N GLN A 206 17.70 -10.54 24.35
CA GLN A 206 16.99 -10.43 25.63
C GLN A 206 15.60 -11.10 25.63
N ARG A 207 15.05 -11.43 24.46
CA ARG A 207 13.60 -11.71 24.30
C ARG A 207 13.23 -13.01 23.60
N SER A 208 14.08 -13.51 22.70
CA SER A 208 13.74 -14.60 21.78
C SER A 208 14.98 -15.33 21.28
N ARG A 209 14.82 -16.60 20.91
CA ARG A 209 15.83 -17.32 20.10
C ARG A 209 15.41 -17.49 18.64
N VAL A 210 14.14 -17.25 18.31
CA VAL A 210 13.61 -17.33 16.95
C VAL A 210 13.28 -15.93 16.43
N VAL A 211 13.78 -15.61 15.25
CA VAL A 211 13.68 -14.28 14.65
C VAL A 211 13.08 -14.38 13.26
N VAL A 212 12.00 -13.64 12.99
CA VAL A 212 11.46 -13.46 11.64
C VAL A 212 11.87 -12.08 11.12
N ILE A 213 12.67 -12.02 10.07
CA ILE A 213 13.15 -10.78 9.45
C ILE A 213 12.25 -10.43 8.27
N LEU A 214 11.65 -9.25 8.33
CA LEU A 214 10.79 -8.66 7.29
C LEU A 214 11.47 -7.41 6.73
N GLY A 215 12.30 -7.63 5.70
CA GLY A 215 13.05 -6.61 4.97
C GLY A 215 13.82 -7.26 3.80
N PRO A 216 14.47 -6.49 2.91
CA PRO A 216 15.21 -7.03 1.78
C PRO A 216 16.31 -8.01 2.17
N ALA A 217 16.67 -8.92 1.25
CA ALA A 217 17.72 -9.91 1.49
C ALA A 217 19.07 -9.29 1.89
N ALA A 218 19.40 -8.10 1.34
CA ALA A 218 20.61 -7.36 1.71
C ALA A 218 20.64 -6.99 3.20
N THR A 219 19.49 -6.63 3.77
CA THR A 219 19.34 -6.33 5.20
C THR A 219 19.50 -7.59 6.03
N GLY A 220 18.82 -8.68 5.66
CA GLY A 220 18.99 -9.98 6.33
C GLY A 220 20.44 -10.47 6.33
N LEU A 221 21.12 -10.36 5.19
CA LEU A 221 22.55 -10.68 5.07
C LEU A 221 23.39 -9.83 6.01
N LYS A 222 23.16 -8.51 6.06
CA LYS A 222 23.88 -7.60 6.94
C LYS A 222 23.65 -7.93 8.43
N MET A 223 22.43 -8.29 8.81
CA MET A 223 22.10 -8.70 10.18
C MET A 223 22.74 -10.05 10.56
N LEU A 224 22.81 -11.03 9.65
CA LEU A 224 23.55 -12.29 9.88
C LEU A 224 25.06 -12.07 10.05
N LEU A 225 25.62 -11.10 9.31
CA LEU A 225 27.03 -10.72 9.46
C LEU A 225 27.30 -10.02 10.81
N MET A 226 26.32 -9.24 11.32
CA MET A 226 26.37 -8.61 12.64
C MET A 226 26.06 -9.57 13.80
N ALA A 227 25.37 -10.68 13.54
CA ALA A 227 24.95 -11.64 14.57
C ALA A 227 26.13 -12.22 15.38
N GLU A 228 27.29 -12.43 14.74
CA GLU A 228 28.53 -12.85 15.41
C GLU A 228 28.98 -11.81 16.45
N SER A 229 29.14 -10.55 16.04
CA SER A 229 29.54 -9.44 16.93
C SER A 229 28.54 -9.15 18.05
N ALA A 230 27.26 -9.48 17.87
CA ALA A 230 26.22 -9.35 18.90
C ALA A 230 26.12 -10.59 19.82
N GLY A 231 26.79 -11.70 19.49
CA GLY A 231 26.75 -12.96 20.25
C GLY A 231 25.54 -13.86 19.96
N LEU A 232 24.88 -13.69 18.81
CA LEU A 232 23.69 -14.44 18.38
C LEU A 232 24.03 -15.59 17.41
N SER A 233 25.31 -15.93 17.27
CA SER A 233 25.84 -16.98 16.40
C SER A 233 26.19 -18.28 17.13
N ASN A 234 26.02 -18.34 18.45
CA ASN A 234 26.41 -19.48 19.30
C ASN A 234 25.65 -20.81 19.03
N GLY A 235 24.80 -20.85 17.99
CA GLY A 235 23.96 -21.98 17.62
C GLY A 235 22.63 -22.07 18.35
N GLU A 236 22.33 -21.14 19.27
CA GLU A 236 21.05 -21.10 19.99
C GLU A 236 19.96 -20.31 19.26
N TYR A 237 20.28 -19.60 18.17
CA TYR A 237 19.34 -18.74 17.46
C TYR A 237 18.95 -19.32 16.10
N ALA A 238 17.70 -19.08 15.68
CA ALA A 238 17.21 -19.35 14.34
C ALA A 238 16.68 -18.06 13.68
N PHE A 239 17.08 -17.83 12.43
CA PHE A 239 16.69 -16.66 11.64
C PHE A 239 15.87 -17.10 10.44
N VAL A 240 14.66 -16.56 10.27
CA VAL A 240 13.79 -16.80 9.12
C VAL A 240 13.61 -15.49 8.38
N ILE A 241 13.99 -15.40 7.11
CA ILE A 241 13.62 -14.25 6.27
C ILE A 241 12.52 -14.65 5.30
N VAL A 242 11.54 -13.77 5.11
CA VAL A 242 10.44 -13.99 4.17
C VAL A 242 10.52 -12.97 3.03
N GLN A 243 10.68 -13.47 1.81
CA GLN A 243 10.70 -12.67 0.59
C GLN A 243 9.51 -13.01 -0.31
N PRO A 244 8.92 -12.02 -1.00
CA PRO A 244 7.86 -12.33 -1.96
C PRO A 244 8.42 -13.04 -3.20
N GLN A 245 9.55 -12.58 -3.75
CA GLN A 245 10.15 -13.15 -4.97
C GLN A 245 11.67 -13.02 -4.96
N GLN A 246 12.36 -13.92 -5.68
CA GLN A 246 13.82 -13.86 -5.86
C GLN A 246 14.26 -12.91 -6.99
N GLN A 247 13.94 -11.61 -6.85
CA GLN A 247 14.18 -10.59 -7.88
C GLN A 247 14.74 -9.28 -7.29
N GLY A 248 15.40 -8.50 -8.16
CA GLY A 248 15.96 -7.15 -7.94
C GLY A 248 15.94 -6.62 -6.50
N LEU A 249 14.87 -5.89 -6.17
CA LEU A 249 14.68 -5.16 -4.91
C LEU A 249 14.66 -6.05 -3.66
N TYR A 250 14.12 -7.27 -3.77
CA TYR A 250 13.99 -8.22 -2.66
C TYR A 250 15.24 -9.08 -2.47
N GLY A 251 16.04 -9.26 -3.53
CA GLY A 251 17.25 -10.08 -3.56
C GLY A 251 16.98 -11.57 -3.86
N LYS A 252 17.95 -12.44 -3.55
CA LYS A 252 17.93 -13.87 -3.88
C LYS A 252 18.61 -14.71 -2.80
N ALA A 253 18.20 -15.97 -2.65
CA ALA A 253 18.83 -16.93 -1.75
C ALA A 253 20.33 -17.14 -2.08
N SER A 254 20.71 -17.08 -3.36
CA SER A 254 22.10 -17.18 -3.80
C SER A 254 23.02 -16.06 -3.28
N GLY A 255 22.46 -14.96 -2.76
CA GLY A 255 23.22 -13.90 -2.09
C GLY A 255 23.77 -14.27 -0.71
N PHE A 256 23.39 -15.45 -0.19
CA PHE A 256 23.87 -16.00 1.10
C PHE A 256 24.82 -17.19 0.89
N ASN A 257 25.25 -17.46 -0.34
CA ASN A 257 26.30 -18.43 -0.64
C ASN A 257 27.68 -17.91 -0.16
N ASP A 258 28.61 -18.83 0.08
CA ASP A 258 29.99 -18.57 0.46
C ASP A 258 30.18 -17.53 1.61
N PRO A 259 29.47 -17.69 2.75
CA PRO A 259 29.57 -16.77 3.87
C PRO A 259 30.97 -16.81 4.53
N PRO A 260 31.38 -15.72 5.20
CA PRO A 260 32.60 -15.71 6.01
C PRO A 260 32.56 -16.82 7.08
N ILE A 261 33.69 -17.52 7.26
CA ILE A 261 33.79 -18.65 8.21
C ILE A 261 33.40 -18.22 9.64
N ALA A 262 33.74 -16.99 10.03
CA ALA A 262 33.37 -16.43 11.33
C ALA A 262 31.85 -16.39 11.58
N ASN A 263 31.03 -16.25 10.54
CA ASN A 263 29.57 -16.16 10.66
C ASN A 263 28.85 -17.49 10.40
N LEU A 264 29.59 -18.58 10.09
CA LEU A 264 29.03 -19.83 9.55
C LEU A 264 27.89 -20.42 10.40
N ALA A 265 27.95 -20.26 11.73
CA ALA A 265 26.93 -20.76 12.64
C ALA A 265 25.59 -19.99 12.54
N ALA A 266 25.61 -18.68 12.24
CA ALA A 266 24.39 -17.91 11.98
C ALA A 266 23.73 -18.34 10.64
N PHE A 267 24.53 -18.57 9.60
CA PHE A 267 24.03 -19.04 8.29
C PHE A 267 23.50 -20.49 8.35
N ARG A 268 24.11 -21.34 9.18
CA ARG A 268 23.63 -22.72 9.45
C ARG A 268 22.26 -22.79 10.11
N SER A 269 21.86 -21.74 10.83
CA SER A 269 20.55 -21.61 11.47
C SER A 269 19.65 -20.57 10.76
N PHE A 270 19.90 -20.32 9.47
CA PHE A 270 19.14 -19.38 8.64
C PHE A 270 18.25 -20.10 7.62
N LEU A 271 16.98 -19.69 7.58
CA LEU A 271 15.99 -20.13 6.60
C LEU A 271 15.56 -18.95 5.72
N TYR A 272 15.61 -19.13 4.40
CA TYR A 272 15.13 -18.15 3.43
C TYR A 272 13.85 -18.68 2.77
N VAL A 273 12.72 -18.03 3.05
CA VAL A 273 11.39 -18.39 2.53
C VAL A 273 11.04 -17.47 1.36
N THR A 274 10.59 -18.03 0.24
CA THR A 274 10.27 -17.27 -0.98
C THR A 274 9.24 -17.98 -1.85
N PHE A 275 8.56 -17.24 -2.73
CA PHE A 275 7.72 -17.84 -3.76
C PHE A 275 8.50 -18.89 -4.59
N LYS A 276 7.86 -20.04 -4.79
CA LYS A 276 8.38 -21.18 -5.53
C LYS A 276 8.11 -21.01 -7.03
N PRO A 277 9.14 -20.78 -7.87
CA PRO A 277 8.95 -20.84 -9.31
C PRO A 277 8.57 -22.27 -9.71
N SER A 278 7.63 -22.42 -10.65
CA SER A 278 7.05 -23.74 -10.95
C SER A 278 8.04 -24.76 -11.51
N ARG A 279 7.66 -26.04 -11.43
CA ARG A 279 8.44 -27.21 -11.89
C ARG A 279 8.56 -27.35 -13.42
N ALA A 280 7.91 -26.50 -14.22
CA ALA A 280 8.01 -26.55 -15.68
C ALA A 280 9.34 -25.98 -16.20
N ASN A 281 9.66 -26.22 -17.48
CA ASN A 281 10.85 -25.66 -18.13
C ASN A 281 10.70 -24.14 -18.37
N MET A 282 10.80 -23.36 -17.29
CA MET A 282 10.68 -21.90 -17.28
C MET A 282 11.63 -21.21 -18.27
N THR A 283 12.72 -21.84 -18.66
CA THR A 283 13.70 -21.33 -19.63
C THR A 283 13.05 -20.95 -20.96
N GLU A 284 12.17 -21.81 -21.50
CA GLU A 284 11.53 -21.57 -22.80
C GLU A 284 10.48 -20.45 -22.72
N VAL A 285 9.66 -20.47 -21.67
CA VAL A 285 8.64 -19.43 -21.41
C VAL A 285 9.33 -18.08 -21.19
N ASN A 286 10.39 -18.02 -20.38
CA ASN A 286 11.17 -16.81 -20.15
C ASN A 286 11.85 -16.31 -21.44
N LEU A 287 12.34 -17.20 -22.31
CA LEU A 287 12.93 -16.82 -23.59
C LEU A 287 11.87 -16.19 -24.52
N LYS A 288 10.68 -16.82 -24.63
CA LYS A 288 9.54 -16.27 -25.37
C LYS A 288 9.11 -14.90 -24.82
N LEU A 289 9.04 -14.75 -23.50
CA LEU A 289 8.75 -13.46 -22.84
C LEU A 289 9.79 -12.38 -23.17
N VAL A 290 11.09 -12.70 -23.10
CA VAL A 290 12.18 -11.76 -23.42
C VAL A 290 12.15 -11.37 -24.90
N GLN A 291 11.86 -12.30 -25.80
CA GLN A 291 11.71 -12.03 -27.23
C GLN A 291 10.48 -11.14 -27.50
N ARG A 292 9.32 -11.45 -26.91
CA ARG A 292 8.08 -10.69 -27.07
C ARG A 292 8.18 -9.28 -26.49
N SER A 293 8.88 -9.13 -25.35
CA SER A 293 9.16 -7.84 -24.72
C SER A 293 9.99 -6.93 -25.62
N LYS A 294 11.08 -7.44 -26.19
CA LYS A 294 11.89 -6.71 -27.19
C LYS A 294 11.08 -6.29 -28.43
N ALA A 295 10.11 -7.11 -28.85
CA ALA A 295 9.28 -6.83 -30.02
C ALA A 295 8.15 -5.82 -29.76
N LEU A 296 7.60 -5.75 -28.55
CA LEU A 296 6.42 -4.92 -28.25
C LEU A 296 6.73 -3.50 -27.77
N TYR A 297 7.84 -3.27 -27.06
CA TYR A 297 8.05 -2.02 -26.30
C TYR A 297 8.95 -0.98 -26.96
N ASN A 298 9.11 -1.03 -28.28
CA ASN A 298 9.83 -0.02 -29.06
C ASN A 298 8.91 0.83 -29.96
N VAL A 299 7.85 1.41 -29.36
CA VAL A 299 7.06 2.59 -29.83
C VAL A 299 6.18 2.42 -31.10
N THR A 300 4.98 3.00 -31.28
CA THR A 300 3.73 3.25 -30.48
C THR A 300 2.67 3.72 -31.50
N PHE A 301 1.39 3.27 -31.52
CA PHE A 301 0.31 4.00 -32.25
C PHE A 301 -1.15 3.64 -31.83
N THR A 302 -2.15 4.16 -32.57
CA THR A 302 -3.50 4.63 -32.15
C THR A 302 -4.68 3.64 -32.08
N PRO A 303 -5.84 4.03 -31.48
CA PRO A 303 -6.95 3.12 -31.13
C PRO A 303 -8.25 3.20 -31.97
N GLY A 304 -8.98 2.08 -32.01
CA GLY A 304 -10.36 1.87 -32.50
C GLY A 304 -10.60 0.37 -32.78
N THR A 305 -11.76 -0.26 -32.69
CA THR A 305 -13.16 0.13 -32.38
C THR A 305 -13.83 -0.90 -31.41
N GLN A 306 -15.16 -0.87 -31.21
CA GLN A 306 -15.89 -1.68 -30.22
C GLN A 306 -16.46 -3.01 -30.77
N ALA A 307 -16.84 -3.92 -29.86
CA ALA A 307 -18.17 -4.55 -29.87
C ALA A 307 -18.60 -4.96 -28.45
N HIS A 308 -19.85 -4.70 -28.07
CA HIS A 308 -20.49 -5.22 -26.85
C HIS A 308 -21.27 -6.51 -27.14
N GLY A 309 -21.37 -7.40 -26.15
CA GLY A 309 -22.48 -8.34 -26.05
C GLY A 309 -22.11 -9.83 -26.01
N SER A 310 -22.03 -10.38 -24.80
CA SER A 310 -22.40 -11.78 -24.52
C SER A 310 -22.76 -11.91 -23.03
N GLY A 311 -23.61 -12.87 -22.68
CA GLY A 311 -24.23 -12.99 -21.34
C GLY A 311 -23.31 -13.58 -20.26
N TRP A 312 -22.08 -13.08 -20.14
CA TRP A 312 -21.12 -13.48 -19.10
C TRP A 312 -20.88 -12.33 -18.13
N SER A 313 -21.13 -12.57 -16.84
CA SER A 313 -20.82 -11.65 -15.75
C SER A 313 -19.46 -11.97 -15.13
N GLY A 314 -18.75 -10.95 -14.66
CA GLY A 314 -17.53 -11.10 -13.87
C GLY A 314 -17.77 -11.95 -12.62
N ARG A 315 -18.93 -11.79 -11.96
CA ARG A 315 -19.32 -12.63 -10.81
C ARG A 315 -19.47 -14.10 -11.18
N HIS A 316 -20.17 -14.42 -12.28
CA HIS A 316 -20.34 -15.82 -12.68
C HIS A 316 -19.01 -16.45 -13.10
N LEU A 317 -18.09 -15.69 -13.68
CA LEU A 317 -16.74 -16.17 -13.98
C LEU A 317 -15.93 -16.40 -12.69
N ALA A 318 -15.99 -15.50 -11.71
CA ALA A 318 -15.34 -15.66 -10.41
C ALA A 318 -15.84 -16.91 -9.65
N GLU A 319 -17.17 -17.13 -9.62
CA GLU A 319 -17.80 -18.34 -9.08
C GLU A 319 -17.30 -19.62 -9.78
N ARG A 320 -17.21 -19.60 -11.11
CA ARG A 320 -16.77 -20.76 -11.92
C ARG A 320 -15.28 -21.09 -11.78
N MET A 321 -14.48 -20.10 -11.35
CA MET A 321 -13.04 -20.21 -11.19
C MET A 321 -12.59 -20.47 -9.74
N SER A 322 -13.41 -20.11 -8.75
CA SER A 322 -13.13 -20.35 -7.33
C SER A 322 -13.35 -21.83 -6.95
N ASN A 323 -12.72 -22.27 -5.86
CA ASN A 323 -12.71 -23.65 -5.38
C ASN A 323 -12.37 -24.68 -6.48
N ARG A 324 -11.26 -24.44 -7.22
CA ARG A 324 -10.93 -25.21 -8.42
C ARG A 324 -9.45 -25.33 -8.72
N ASN A 325 -9.07 -26.51 -9.21
CA ASN A 325 -7.73 -26.79 -9.75
C ASN A 325 -7.63 -26.41 -11.23
N PHE A 326 -6.47 -25.85 -11.61
CA PHE A 326 -6.11 -25.51 -12.98
C PHE A 326 -4.71 -26.03 -13.30
N THR A 327 -4.57 -26.72 -14.42
CA THR A 327 -3.25 -27.09 -14.97
C THR A 327 -2.77 -25.98 -15.90
N LEU A 328 -1.76 -25.23 -15.48
CA LEU A 328 -1.15 -24.15 -16.26
C LEU A 328 0.21 -24.58 -16.83
N THR A 329 0.76 -23.79 -17.76
CA THR A 329 2.16 -23.92 -18.19
C THR A 329 3.14 -23.76 -17.02
N LEU A 330 2.69 -23.11 -15.94
CA LEU A 330 3.39 -22.94 -14.66
C LEU A 330 3.00 -24.02 -13.63
N GLY A 331 2.63 -25.22 -14.08
CA GLY A 331 2.17 -26.32 -13.21
C GLY A 331 0.74 -26.17 -12.73
N ASP A 332 0.34 -27.07 -11.84
CA ASP A 332 -1.01 -27.09 -11.26
C ASP A 332 -1.15 -26.03 -10.15
N VAL A 333 -2.26 -25.30 -10.17
CA VAL A 333 -2.62 -24.30 -9.15
C VAL A 333 -4.05 -24.54 -8.66
N TYR A 334 -4.30 -24.28 -7.38
CA TYR A 334 -5.63 -24.33 -6.78
C TYR A 334 -6.07 -22.91 -6.40
N ILE A 335 -7.23 -22.48 -6.91
CA ILE A 335 -7.91 -21.26 -6.45
C ILE A 335 -8.92 -21.67 -5.39
N ASN A 336 -8.84 -21.08 -4.21
CA ASN A 336 -9.71 -21.39 -3.08
C ASN A 336 -11.12 -20.76 -3.22
N GLU A 337 -11.96 -20.93 -2.20
CA GLU A 337 -13.33 -20.40 -2.16
C GLU A 337 -13.41 -18.86 -2.16
N GLN A 338 -12.34 -18.18 -1.72
CA GLN A 338 -12.23 -16.72 -1.68
C GLN A 338 -11.55 -16.13 -2.93
N GLY A 339 -11.47 -16.90 -4.04
CA GLY A 339 -10.83 -16.43 -5.28
C GLY A 339 -9.31 -16.23 -5.20
N ALA A 340 -8.64 -16.75 -4.14
CA ALA A 340 -7.20 -16.67 -3.97
C ALA A 340 -6.50 -17.93 -4.50
N MET A 341 -5.47 -17.75 -5.33
CA MET A 341 -4.53 -18.82 -5.66
C MET A 341 -3.74 -19.23 -4.42
N THR A 342 -3.69 -20.53 -4.16
CA THR A 342 -2.91 -21.11 -3.07
C THR A 342 -1.42 -20.89 -3.31
N LEU A 343 -0.73 -20.43 -2.28
CA LEU A 343 0.63 -19.93 -2.36
C LEU A 343 1.65 -21.05 -2.08
N ASP A 344 2.33 -21.50 -3.12
CA ASP A 344 3.46 -22.43 -3.00
C ASP A 344 4.76 -21.65 -2.70
N LEU A 345 5.37 -21.91 -1.55
CA LEU A 345 6.65 -21.30 -1.12
C LEU A 345 7.75 -22.36 -1.01
N ASP A 346 8.94 -22.01 -1.47
CA ASP A 346 10.18 -22.75 -1.21
C ASP A 346 10.82 -22.22 0.08
N VAL A 347 11.35 -23.15 0.87
CA VAL A 347 12.28 -22.85 1.97
C VAL A 347 13.68 -23.21 1.49
N PHE A 348 14.66 -22.36 1.74
CA PHE A 348 16.07 -22.65 1.54
C PHE A 348 16.79 -22.69 2.88
N ALA A 349 17.73 -23.61 3.04
CA ALA A 349 18.73 -23.56 4.12
C ALA A 349 20.15 -23.68 3.56
N PHE A 350 21.13 -23.32 4.38
CA PHE A 350 22.54 -23.36 4.01
C PHE A 350 23.12 -24.79 4.11
N ASN A 351 23.72 -25.26 3.02
CA ASN A 351 24.46 -26.53 3.00
C ASN A 351 25.97 -26.26 3.18
N ILE A 352 26.54 -26.76 4.26
CA ILE A 352 27.95 -26.54 4.63
C ILE A 352 28.96 -27.16 3.65
N THR A 353 28.57 -28.25 2.95
CA THR A 353 29.44 -28.99 2.04
C THR A 353 29.56 -28.28 0.69
N THR A 354 28.45 -27.75 0.18
CA THR A 354 28.40 -27.00 -1.08
C THR A 354 28.60 -25.49 -0.89
N LYS A 355 28.60 -25.01 0.35
CA LYS A 355 28.62 -23.59 0.76
C LYS A 355 27.51 -22.73 0.13
N ALA A 356 26.38 -23.36 -0.20
CA ALA A 356 25.29 -22.72 -0.94
C ALA A 356 23.94 -22.94 -0.27
N MET A 357 23.02 -21.99 -0.49
CA MET A 357 21.61 -22.15 -0.14
C MET A 357 20.95 -23.19 -1.05
N GLN A 358 20.23 -24.14 -0.48
CA GLN A 358 19.54 -25.22 -1.19
C GLN A 358 18.08 -25.31 -0.78
N VAL A 359 17.19 -25.58 -1.75
CA VAL A 359 15.75 -25.80 -1.50
C VAL A 359 15.56 -27.05 -0.64
N ILE A 360 14.73 -26.92 0.38
CA ILE A 360 14.31 -27.99 1.29
C ILE A 360 12.79 -27.98 1.43
N ASN A 361 12.20 -29.15 1.67
CA ASN A 361 10.77 -29.30 1.87
C ASN A 361 10.44 -29.41 3.37
N PRO A 362 9.83 -28.41 4.02
CA PRO A 362 9.48 -28.46 5.45
C PRO A 362 8.42 -29.52 5.80
N TRP A 363 7.69 -30.00 4.79
CA TRP A 363 6.64 -31.01 4.91
C TRP A 363 7.17 -32.44 4.72
N ASP A 364 8.45 -32.60 4.38
CA ASP A 364 9.11 -33.90 4.29
C ASP A 364 9.44 -34.46 5.69
N PRO A 365 9.21 -35.76 5.98
CA PRO A 365 9.64 -36.37 7.24
C PRO A 365 11.14 -36.21 7.55
N THR A 366 11.99 -36.12 6.51
CA THR A 366 13.45 -35.97 6.63
C THR A 366 13.93 -34.53 6.88
N TYR A 367 13.03 -33.54 6.87
CA TYR A 367 13.36 -32.11 6.94
C TYR A 367 14.30 -31.69 8.07
N SER A 368 14.17 -32.28 9.28
CA SER A 368 15.06 -31.97 10.40
C SER A 368 16.50 -32.48 10.21
N LEU A 369 16.72 -33.43 9.29
CA LEU A 369 18.01 -34.00 8.92
C LEU A 369 18.65 -33.29 7.72
N THR A 370 17.87 -32.55 6.91
CA THR A 370 18.38 -31.81 5.74
C THR A 370 18.90 -30.41 6.09
N VAL A 371 18.45 -29.82 7.20
CA VAL A 371 19.00 -28.56 7.72
C VAL A 371 20.20 -28.82 8.63
N ASN A 372 21.34 -28.21 8.32
CA ASN A 372 22.57 -28.37 9.11
C ASN A 372 22.64 -27.38 10.29
N TRP A 373 21.73 -27.52 11.25
CA TRP A 373 21.62 -26.65 12.43
C TRP A 373 22.96 -26.47 13.17
N ALA A 374 23.24 -25.26 13.65
CA ALA A 374 24.47 -24.96 14.38
C ALA A 374 24.49 -25.46 15.84
N THR A 375 23.36 -25.93 16.36
CA THR A 375 23.23 -26.58 17.67
C THR A 375 24.16 -27.79 17.84
N LYS A 376 24.53 -28.11 19.09
CA LYS A 376 25.40 -29.26 19.42
C LYS A 376 24.80 -30.62 19.04
N ASN A 377 23.47 -30.73 18.99
CA ASN A 377 22.74 -31.95 18.64
C ASN A 377 22.29 -32.00 17.17
N GLY A 378 22.57 -30.97 16.36
CA GLY A 378 22.13 -30.91 14.96
C GLY A 378 20.61 -30.84 14.78
N HIS A 379 19.89 -30.31 15.77
CA HIS A 379 18.44 -30.12 15.75
C HIS A 379 18.08 -28.62 15.77
N PRO A 380 16.83 -28.23 15.44
CA PRO A 380 16.39 -26.85 15.60
C PRO A 380 16.66 -26.35 17.03
N PRO A 381 17.14 -25.11 17.23
CA PRO A 381 17.27 -24.54 18.57
C PRO A 381 15.92 -24.44 19.27
N ALA A 382 15.91 -24.47 20.59
CA ALA A 382 14.74 -24.11 21.39
C ALA A 382 14.47 -22.60 21.26
N ASP A 383 13.19 -22.22 21.22
CA ASP A 383 12.74 -20.83 21.17
C ASP A 383 12.91 -20.10 22.52
N ILE A 384 12.74 -20.85 23.61
CA ILE A 384 13.03 -20.45 24.99
C ILE A 384 14.33 -21.13 25.45
N PRO A 385 15.32 -20.40 26.02
CA PRO A 385 16.51 -21.00 26.61
C PRO A 385 16.18 -21.87 27.84
N THR A 386 17.00 -22.90 28.11
CA THR A 386 16.77 -23.82 29.24
C THR A 386 16.71 -23.13 30.61
N CYS A 387 17.44 -22.02 30.78
CA CYS A 387 17.42 -21.20 32.00
C CYS A 387 16.52 -19.94 31.87
N GLY A 388 15.62 -19.92 30.89
CA GLY A 388 14.84 -18.75 30.48
C GLY A 388 15.70 -17.59 29.97
N PHE A 389 15.06 -16.45 29.69
CA PHE A 389 15.75 -15.29 29.10
C PHE A 389 16.60 -14.51 30.12
N SER A 390 16.25 -14.56 31.40
CA SER A 390 17.08 -13.99 32.49
C SER A 390 18.29 -14.84 32.86
N GLY A 391 18.33 -16.11 32.45
CA GLY A 391 19.32 -17.09 32.90
C GLY A 391 19.08 -17.64 34.32
N LEU A 392 17.99 -17.23 34.98
CA LEU A 392 17.65 -17.60 36.37
C LEU A 392 16.33 -18.39 36.49
N GLU A 393 15.72 -18.77 35.37
CA GLU A 393 14.44 -19.50 35.32
C GLU A 393 14.66 -21.02 35.12
N GLY A 394 13.57 -21.79 35.17
CA GLY A 394 13.59 -23.24 34.93
C GLY A 394 14.41 -24.02 35.97
N ASP A 395 15.03 -25.13 35.55
CA ASP A 395 15.86 -25.95 36.45
C ASP A 395 17.10 -25.21 36.97
N CYS A 396 17.54 -24.16 36.27
CA CYS A 396 18.67 -23.32 36.65
C CYS A 396 18.36 -22.48 37.91
N ALA A 397 17.08 -22.15 38.16
CA ALA A 397 16.64 -21.47 39.38
C ALA A 397 17.04 -22.24 40.64
N ARG A 398 16.90 -23.58 40.63
CA ARG A 398 17.18 -24.45 41.79
C ARG A 398 18.66 -24.48 42.19
N ASN A 399 19.57 -24.33 41.22
CA ASN A 399 20.99 -24.20 41.50
C ASN A 399 21.36 -22.80 42.04
N SER A 400 20.58 -21.76 41.74
CA SER A 400 20.82 -20.42 42.29
C SER A 400 20.66 -20.39 43.82
N ASP A 401 19.73 -21.17 44.37
CA ASP A 401 19.53 -21.27 45.81
C ASP A 401 20.63 -22.07 46.51
N LEU A 402 21.21 -23.08 45.84
CA LEU A 402 22.41 -23.76 46.33
C LEU A 402 23.62 -22.80 46.40
N ILE A 403 23.77 -21.92 45.40
CA ILE A 403 24.83 -20.90 45.36
C ILE A 403 24.62 -19.84 46.44
N LYS A 404 23.36 -19.43 46.72
CA LYS A 404 23.04 -18.57 47.87
C LYS A 404 23.37 -19.26 49.21
N PHE A 405 23.10 -20.55 49.34
CA PHE A 405 23.40 -21.31 50.56
C PHE A 405 24.92 -21.42 50.82
N LEU A 406 25.71 -21.63 49.76
CA LEU A 406 27.17 -21.72 49.82
C LEU A 406 27.87 -20.35 49.99
N THR A 407 27.24 -19.25 49.58
CA THR A 407 27.78 -17.89 49.79
C THR A 407 27.38 -17.27 51.13
N ALA A 408 26.44 -17.87 51.87
CA ALA A 408 25.96 -17.37 53.15
C ALA A 408 26.82 -17.74 54.38
N HIS A 409 27.90 -18.52 54.23
CA HIS A 409 28.72 -18.99 55.35
C HIS A 409 30.22 -18.65 55.21
N PRO A 410 30.64 -17.41 55.55
CA PRO A 410 32.03 -17.14 55.89
C PRO A 410 32.32 -17.68 57.29
N THR A 411 33.34 -18.53 57.40
CA THR A 411 33.89 -18.99 58.69
C THR A 411 34.57 -17.85 59.44
N GLN A 412 34.07 -17.46 60.62
CA GLN A 412 34.85 -16.67 61.59
C GLN A 412 34.66 -17.13 63.05
N HIS A 413 35.72 -16.91 63.82
CA HIS A 413 35.91 -17.37 65.19
C HIS A 413 35.09 -16.58 66.24
N ASN A 414 34.87 -17.24 67.38
CA ASN A 414 34.31 -16.73 68.63
C ASN A 414 34.70 -15.29 69.00
N THR A 415 33.76 -14.54 69.56
CA THR A 415 33.89 -13.97 70.93
C THR A 415 32.52 -13.58 71.53
N HIS A 416 32.45 -13.48 72.86
CA HIS A 416 31.23 -13.33 73.66
C HIS A 416 30.47 -12.00 73.46
N SER A 417 29.13 -12.02 73.54
CA SER A 417 28.37 -11.53 74.71
C SER A 417 26.83 -11.52 74.51
N SER A 418 26.12 -11.31 75.61
CA SER A 418 24.75 -11.69 75.99
C SER A 418 23.56 -10.77 75.61
N MET A 419 22.37 -11.40 75.50
CA MET A 419 21.00 -10.96 75.94
C MET A 419 20.11 -10.01 75.09
N GLY A 420 18.78 -10.32 75.13
CA GLY A 420 17.63 -9.51 74.67
C GLY A 420 17.21 -9.80 73.21
N VAL A 421 16.09 -10.44 72.81
CA VAL A 421 14.69 -10.60 73.30
C VAL A 421 13.76 -9.42 72.98
N GLN A 422 12.79 -9.69 72.07
CA GLN A 422 11.54 -8.96 71.77
C GLN A 422 11.64 -7.56 71.12
N ASP A 423 10.70 -7.09 70.26
CA ASP A 423 9.38 -7.64 69.86
C ASP A 423 8.99 -7.25 68.40
N GLN A 424 7.91 -7.84 67.87
CA GLN A 424 7.27 -7.45 66.60
C GLN A 424 6.47 -6.14 66.71
N VAL A 425 6.26 -5.40 65.60
CA VAL A 425 4.94 -4.84 65.19
C VAL A 425 4.93 -4.54 63.67
N VAL A 426 3.77 -4.73 63.04
CA VAL A 426 3.43 -4.49 61.61
C VAL A 426 3.03 -3.02 61.36
N GLY A 427 3.33 -2.44 60.18
CA GLY A 427 2.84 -1.10 59.85
C GLY A 427 3.13 -0.55 58.44
N GLN A 428 2.30 -0.95 57.47
CA GLN A 428 1.87 -0.27 56.23
C GLN A 428 2.77 0.66 55.39
N GLU A 429 2.59 0.51 54.07
CA GLU A 429 3.18 1.31 52.99
C GLU A 429 2.65 2.76 52.93
N THR A 430 3.44 3.67 52.35
CA THR A 430 2.90 4.92 51.77
C THR A 430 3.67 5.27 50.50
N ILE A 431 2.95 5.35 49.38
CA ILE A 431 3.50 5.65 48.05
C ILE A 431 3.70 7.16 47.91
N ILE A 432 4.90 7.60 47.52
CA ILE A 432 5.17 8.98 47.11
C ILE A 432 5.55 8.99 45.63
N ALA A 433 4.72 9.64 44.82
CA ALA A 433 4.99 9.88 43.40
C ALA A 433 5.79 11.17 43.19
N THR A 434 6.81 11.14 42.34
CA THR A 434 7.55 12.34 41.90
C THR A 434 7.58 12.46 40.37
N LYS A 435 7.46 13.71 39.90
CA LYS A 435 7.14 14.10 38.52
C LYS A 435 8.25 13.85 37.50
N SER A 436 7.84 13.60 36.26
CA SER A 436 8.69 13.66 35.06
C SER A 436 9.04 15.11 34.67
N PRO A 437 10.24 15.38 34.12
CA PRO A 437 10.57 16.66 33.49
C PRO A 437 10.21 16.68 31.99
N SER A 438 9.84 17.85 31.49
CA SER A 438 9.54 18.10 30.07
C SER A 438 10.82 18.34 29.26
N ILE A 439 10.90 17.80 28.05
CA ILE A 439 12.01 18.07 27.10
C ILE A 439 11.51 19.01 25.99
N ALA A 440 12.34 19.99 25.63
CA ALA A 440 12.02 21.02 24.66
C ALA A 440 12.01 20.49 23.21
N VAL A 441 11.13 21.06 22.39
CA VAL A 441 11.06 20.82 20.95
C VAL A 441 12.17 21.61 20.25
N ALA A 442 12.95 20.95 19.40
CA ALA A 442 13.95 21.59 18.55
C ALA A 442 13.40 21.75 17.11
N ASP A 443 13.52 22.95 16.56
CA ASP A 443 13.11 23.27 15.19
C ASP A 443 13.92 22.46 14.16
N ASN A 444 13.22 21.83 13.21
CA ASN A 444 13.83 21.20 12.05
C ASN A 444 13.34 21.87 10.76
N ASN A 445 14.15 22.80 10.28
CA ASN A 445 13.92 23.56 9.05
C ASN A 445 13.91 22.60 7.83
N LYS A 446 12.73 22.28 7.29
CA LYS A 446 12.60 21.54 6.02
C LYS A 446 12.38 22.51 4.87
N SER A 447 13.23 22.42 3.86
CA SER A 447 13.12 23.23 2.64
C SER A 447 11.82 22.94 1.90
N CYS A 448 11.12 24.01 1.52
CA CYS A 448 9.84 23.96 0.81
C CYS A 448 9.96 23.29 -0.56
N SER A 449 9.03 22.38 -0.88
CA SER A 449 8.84 21.85 -2.23
C SER A 449 8.11 22.87 -3.10
N THR A 450 8.76 23.34 -4.17
CA THR A 450 8.20 24.36 -5.06
C THR A 450 6.98 23.84 -5.83
N VAL A 451 5.82 24.47 -5.64
CA VAL A 451 4.65 24.28 -6.51
C VAL A 451 4.99 24.85 -7.89
N VAL A 452 5.13 23.99 -8.90
CA VAL A 452 5.38 24.41 -10.28
C VAL A 452 4.07 24.78 -10.94
N ALA A 453 3.72 26.07 -10.89
CA ALA A 453 2.77 26.64 -11.84
C ALA A 453 3.43 26.68 -13.23
N VAL A 454 2.75 26.16 -14.26
CA VAL A 454 3.18 26.28 -15.66
C VAL A 454 2.37 27.40 -16.33
N PRO A 455 2.86 28.64 -16.39
CA PRO A 455 2.27 29.66 -17.24
C PRO A 455 2.62 29.34 -18.70
N MET A 456 1.62 29.03 -19.53
CA MET A 456 1.85 28.90 -20.97
C MET A 456 2.22 30.25 -21.57
N ALA A 457 3.45 30.37 -22.06
CA ALA A 457 3.88 31.53 -22.84
C ALA A 457 3.20 31.50 -24.21
N ALA A 458 2.80 32.67 -24.71
CA ALA A 458 2.11 32.79 -25.99
C ALA A 458 3.00 32.33 -27.17
N GLY A 459 2.61 31.22 -27.81
CA GLY A 459 3.32 30.62 -28.93
C GLY A 459 2.49 29.53 -29.61
N SER A 460 1.62 29.96 -30.54
CA SER A 460 0.92 29.18 -31.60
C SER A 460 0.81 27.65 -31.45
N GLY A 461 -0.42 27.10 -31.39
CA GLY A 461 -0.63 25.74 -31.95
C GLY A 461 -1.80 24.89 -31.48
N SER A 462 -2.44 25.16 -30.34
CA SER A 462 -3.66 24.44 -29.93
C SER A 462 -4.57 25.32 -29.07
N THR A 463 -5.88 25.28 -29.34
CA THR A 463 -6.86 26.15 -28.69
C THR A 463 -7.39 25.53 -27.40
N THR A 464 -6.65 25.70 -26.30
CA THR A 464 -7.22 25.55 -24.95
C THR A 464 -8.09 26.76 -24.62
N ASP A 465 -9.36 26.52 -24.29
CA ASP A 465 -10.38 27.58 -24.10
C ASP A 465 -10.46 28.11 -22.66
N TYR A 466 -9.43 27.87 -21.87
CA TYR A 466 -9.32 28.32 -20.49
C TYR A 466 -7.87 28.68 -20.15
N ASP A 467 -7.70 29.56 -19.18
CA ASP A 467 -6.41 30.07 -18.72
C ASP A 467 -5.91 29.28 -17.49
N TYR A 468 -6.83 28.72 -16.70
CA TYR A 468 -6.54 27.87 -15.54
C TYR A 468 -7.50 26.68 -15.45
N LEU A 469 -7.00 25.52 -15.03
CA LEU A 469 -7.78 24.37 -14.55
C LEU A 469 -7.70 24.36 -13.02
N VAL A 470 -8.83 24.30 -12.32
CA VAL A 470 -8.89 24.34 -10.85
C VAL A 470 -9.71 23.17 -10.31
N LYS A 471 -9.08 22.30 -9.52
CA LYS A 471 -9.69 21.12 -8.90
C LYS A 471 -10.15 21.41 -7.47
N LEU A 472 -11.45 21.32 -7.20
CA LEU A 472 -12.07 21.51 -5.89
C LEU A 472 -12.76 20.22 -5.44
N LEU A 473 -12.66 19.87 -4.15
CA LEU A 473 -13.30 18.69 -3.56
C LEU A 473 -14.40 19.08 -2.56
N ALA A 474 -15.56 18.42 -2.61
CA ALA A 474 -16.59 18.51 -1.59
C ALA A 474 -16.47 17.37 -0.58
N LEU A 475 -16.38 17.69 0.71
CA LEU A 475 -16.17 16.78 1.83
C LEU A 475 -17.22 16.96 2.92
N GLY A 476 -17.34 15.96 3.80
CA GLY A 476 -18.36 15.89 4.86
C GLY A 476 -19.14 14.59 4.84
N ASP A 477 -19.93 14.37 5.87
CA ASP A 477 -20.61 13.09 6.14
C ASP A 477 -21.66 12.69 5.08
N SER A 478 -22.13 11.44 5.19
CA SER A 478 -23.20 10.93 4.34
C SER A 478 -24.48 11.73 4.58
N GLY A 479 -25.13 12.17 3.51
CA GLY A 479 -26.40 12.88 3.58
C GLY A 479 -26.36 14.36 3.96
N VAL A 480 -25.19 14.98 4.14
CA VAL A 480 -25.09 16.45 4.34
C VAL A 480 -25.47 17.25 3.08
N GLY A 481 -25.58 16.58 1.92
CA GLY A 481 -26.10 17.16 0.67
C GLY A 481 -25.03 17.65 -0.32
N LYS A 482 -23.82 17.09 -0.28
CA LYS A 482 -22.69 17.42 -1.18
C LYS A 482 -23.04 17.32 -2.67
N THR A 483 -23.60 16.18 -3.08
CA THR A 483 -24.10 15.95 -4.44
C THR A 483 -25.12 17.01 -4.85
N SER A 484 -26.17 17.21 -4.03
CA SER A 484 -27.21 18.21 -4.31
C SER A 484 -26.66 19.63 -4.38
N PHE A 485 -25.66 19.97 -3.55
CA PHE A 485 -24.98 21.27 -3.56
C PHE A 485 -24.21 21.47 -4.87
N LEU A 486 -23.46 20.46 -5.32
CA LEU A 486 -22.71 20.53 -6.57
C LEU A 486 -23.64 20.55 -7.81
N CYS A 487 -24.71 19.74 -7.82
CA CYS A 487 -25.77 19.81 -8.83
C CYS A 487 -26.41 21.21 -8.89
N GLN A 488 -26.73 21.80 -7.73
CA GLN A 488 -27.31 23.13 -7.65
C GLN A 488 -26.34 24.21 -8.15
N TYR A 489 -25.02 24.05 -7.94
CA TYR A 489 -24.01 24.96 -8.48
C TYR A 489 -23.83 24.83 -10.00
N THR A 490 -23.78 23.60 -10.55
CA THR A 490 -23.51 23.41 -11.99
C THR A 490 -24.74 23.58 -12.86
N ASP A 491 -25.86 22.97 -12.44
CA ASP A 491 -27.06 22.79 -13.28
C ASP A 491 -28.19 23.74 -12.86
N GLY A 492 -28.12 24.32 -11.66
CA GLY A 492 -29.20 25.13 -11.06
C GLY A 492 -30.41 24.30 -10.59
N VAL A 493 -30.27 22.97 -10.52
CA VAL A 493 -31.37 22.04 -10.23
C VAL A 493 -31.14 21.26 -8.93
N PHE A 494 -32.12 21.32 -8.03
CA PHE A 494 -32.17 20.48 -6.85
C PHE A 494 -32.74 19.10 -7.16
N GLN A 495 -31.98 18.04 -6.85
CA GLN A 495 -32.44 16.66 -6.96
C GLN A 495 -32.99 16.17 -5.61
N SER A 496 -34.30 15.94 -5.54
CA SER A 496 -35.00 15.48 -4.32
C SER A 496 -34.89 13.99 -4.04
N ARG A 497 -34.46 13.18 -5.02
CA ARG A 497 -34.26 11.73 -4.84
C ARG A 497 -32.92 11.47 -4.15
N PHE A 498 -32.99 11.13 -2.87
CA PHE A 498 -31.83 10.81 -2.06
C PHE A 498 -31.33 9.38 -2.33
N VAL A 499 -30.24 9.26 -3.08
CA VAL A 499 -29.43 8.04 -3.17
C VAL A 499 -28.06 8.37 -2.63
N SER A 500 -27.56 7.57 -1.68
CA SER A 500 -26.23 7.77 -1.10
C SER A 500 -25.15 7.63 -2.18
N THR A 501 -24.27 8.64 -2.32
CA THR A 501 -23.11 8.57 -3.21
C THR A 501 -22.22 7.39 -2.84
N VAL A 502 -22.09 6.44 -3.77
CA VAL A 502 -21.17 5.29 -3.66
C VAL A 502 -19.98 5.58 -4.57
N GLY A 503 -18.89 6.07 -3.98
CA GLY A 503 -17.66 6.42 -4.69
C GLY A 503 -17.40 7.92 -4.73
N ILE A 504 -16.78 8.36 -5.82
CA ILE A 504 -16.39 9.75 -6.06
C ILE A 504 -16.86 10.08 -7.48
N ASP A 505 -17.61 11.17 -7.60
CA ASP A 505 -18.16 11.67 -8.86
C ASP A 505 -17.53 13.03 -9.17
N PHE A 506 -17.58 13.49 -10.43
CA PHE A 506 -17.06 14.82 -10.75
C PHE A 506 -17.93 15.57 -11.76
N ARG A 507 -17.92 16.89 -11.65
CA ARG A 507 -18.66 17.81 -12.50
C ARG A 507 -17.76 18.94 -12.93
N GLU A 508 -18.00 19.47 -14.11
CA GLU A 508 -17.19 20.56 -14.66
C GLU A 508 -18.02 21.83 -14.88
N LYS A 509 -17.43 23.00 -14.61
CA LYS A 509 -18.05 24.29 -14.90
C LYS A 509 -17.01 25.30 -15.37
N ARG A 510 -17.27 25.96 -16.49
CA ARG A 510 -16.45 27.09 -16.93
C ARG A 510 -16.95 28.37 -16.27
N VAL A 511 -16.05 29.13 -15.66
CA VAL A 511 -16.35 30.41 -15.01
C VAL A 511 -15.33 31.46 -15.43
N ILE A 512 -15.71 32.74 -15.36
CA ILE A 512 -14.80 33.86 -15.62
C ILE A 512 -14.51 34.52 -14.29
N TYR A 513 -13.33 34.22 -13.73
CA TYR A 513 -12.83 34.89 -12.54
C TYR A 513 -12.32 36.29 -12.90
N ARG A 514 -12.57 37.28 -12.04
CA ARG A 514 -12.04 38.65 -12.18
C ARG A 514 -11.36 38.99 -10.86
N SER A 515 -10.05 39.25 -10.91
CA SER A 515 -9.28 39.55 -9.70
C SER A 515 -9.73 40.88 -9.09
N PRO A 516 -10.05 40.95 -7.79
CA PRO A 516 -10.41 42.20 -7.11
C PRO A 516 -9.33 43.28 -7.23
N ASP A 517 -8.06 42.88 -7.17
CA ASP A 517 -6.91 43.78 -7.15
C ASP A 517 -6.41 44.17 -8.55
N ASN A 518 -6.93 43.52 -9.61
CA ASN A 518 -6.46 43.69 -10.98
C ASN A 518 -7.62 43.58 -11.99
N ALA A 519 -8.59 44.49 -11.87
CA ALA A 519 -9.84 44.51 -12.63
C ALA A 519 -9.68 44.50 -14.18
N ALA A 520 -8.48 44.77 -14.70
CA ALA A 520 -8.17 44.69 -16.13
C ALA A 520 -7.94 43.25 -16.65
N ARG A 521 -7.79 42.24 -15.77
CA ARG A 521 -7.50 40.86 -16.18
C ARG A 521 -8.59 39.90 -15.71
N SER A 522 -9.42 39.46 -16.66
CA SER A 522 -10.33 38.32 -16.48
C SER A 522 -9.62 37.01 -16.80
N HIS A 523 -9.86 35.99 -16.00
CA HIS A 523 -9.32 34.64 -16.16
C HIS A 523 -10.44 33.65 -16.43
N ARG A 524 -10.36 32.93 -17.55
CA ARG A 524 -11.22 31.79 -17.86
C ARG A 524 -10.74 30.60 -17.01
N VAL A 525 -11.55 30.18 -16.06
CA VAL A 525 -11.26 29.04 -15.17
C VAL A 525 -12.16 27.88 -15.55
N HIS A 526 -11.55 26.73 -15.78
CA HIS A 526 -12.24 25.44 -15.88
C HIS A 526 -12.25 24.83 -14.47
N LEU A 527 -13.39 24.87 -13.79
CA LEU A 527 -13.57 24.22 -12.50
C LEU A 527 -13.84 22.73 -12.70
N GLN A 528 -13.13 21.90 -11.95
CA GLN A 528 -13.46 20.49 -11.72
C GLN A 528 -13.92 20.34 -10.26
N LEU A 529 -15.16 19.92 -10.07
CA LEU A 529 -15.87 19.84 -8.80
C LEU A 529 -16.09 18.36 -8.47
N TRP A 530 -15.38 17.84 -7.49
CA TRP A 530 -15.41 16.42 -7.14
C TRP A 530 -16.33 16.20 -5.93
N ASP A 531 -17.39 15.40 -6.12
CA ASP A 531 -18.25 14.92 -5.05
C ASP A 531 -17.66 13.65 -4.41
N THR A 532 -17.84 13.47 -3.11
CA THR A 532 -17.26 12.32 -2.38
C THR A 532 -18.31 11.54 -1.59
N ALA A 533 -18.14 10.22 -1.51
CA ALA A 533 -18.91 9.39 -0.61
C ALA A 533 -18.69 9.84 0.84
N GLY A 534 -19.77 10.23 1.50
CA GLY A 534 -19.73 10.64 2.91
C GLY A 534 -19.76 9.48 3.91
N GLN A 535 -19.81 8.23 3.44
CA GLN A 535 -19.77 7.07 4.33
C GLN A 535 -18.34 6.80 4.80
N GLU A 536 -18.20 6.59 6.10
CA GLU A 536 -17.00 6.17 6.80
C GLU A 536 -16.27 4.99 6.14
N ARG A 537 -17.00 4.04 5.54
CA ARG A 537 -16.47 2.88 4.81
C ARG A 537 -15.69 3.22 3.52
N PHE A 538 -15.83 4.42 2.96
CA PHE A 538 -15.14 4.85 1.73
C PHE A 538 -14.09 5.96 1.96
N ARG A 539 -13.68 6.21 3.21
CA ARG A 539 -12.67 7.24 3.54
C ARG A 539 -11.29 6.96 2.93
N SER A 540 -10.88 5.69 2.79
CA SER A 540 -9.62 5.30 2.13
C SER A 540 -9.59 5.60 0.63
N LEU A 541 -10.73 5.44 -0.06
CA LEU A 541 -10.87 5.86 -1.46
C LEU A 541 -10.79 7.40 -1.59
N THR A 542 -11.23 8.11 -0.57
CA THR A 542 -11.32 9.58 -0.54
C THR A 542 -9.94 10.24 -0.40
N THR A 543 -9.00 9.64 0.33
CA THR A 543 -7.65 10.21 0.55
C THR A 543 -6.78 10.30 -0.72
N ALA A 544 -6.96 9.41 -1.70
CA ALA A 544 -6.19 9.45 -2.96
C ALA A 544 -6.44 10.77 -3.75
N PHE A 545 -7.65 11.33 -3.65
CA PHE A 545 -8.05 12.53 -4.39
C PHE A 545 -7.63 13.85 -3.71
N PHE A 546 -7.04 13.80 -2.51
CA PHE A 546 -6.63 15.00 -1.76
C PHE A 546 -5.34 15.63 -2.30
N ARG A 547 -4.48 14.85 -2.98
CA ARG A 547 -3.17 15.32 -3.45
C ARG A 547 -3.29 16.42 -4.51
N ASP A 548 -4.15 16.24 -5.51
CA ASP A 548 -4.30 17.22 -6.61
C ASP A 548 -5.41 18.25 -6.36
N ALA A 549 -6.06 18.19 -5.20
CA ALA A 549 -7.11 19.12 -4.83
C ALA A 549 -6.52 20.47 -4.41
N MET A 550 -7.00 21.53 -5.05
CA MET A 550 -6.51 22.89 -4.84
C MET A 550 -7.29 23.59 -3.73
N GLY A 551 -8.57 23.26 -3.56
CA GLY A 551 -9.40 23.78 -2.47
C GLY A 551 -10.51 22.81 -2.06
N PHE A 552 -11.04 22.97 -0.86
CA PHE A 552 -12.01 22.06 -0.26
C PHE A 552 -13.26 22.79 0.27
N LEU A 553 -14.43 22.31 -0.15
CA LEU A 553 -15.72 22.65 0.44
C LEU A 553 -15.99 21.64 1.56
N LEU A 554 -16.03 22.08 2.81
CA LEU A 554 -16.29 21.20 3.95
C LEU A 554 -17.73 21.40 4.44
N LEU A 555 -18.60 20.46 4.10
CA LEU A 555 -20.05 20.53 4.36
C LEU A 555 -20.45 19.79 5.64
N PHE A 556 -21.36 20.39 6.39
CA PHE A 556 -22.18 19.73 7.40
C PHE A 556 -23.67 20.09 7.18
N ASP A 557 -24.57 19.39 7.88
CA ASP A 557 -26.01 19.66 7.83
C ASP A 557 -26.44 20.40 9.10
N VAL A 558 -27.05 21.59 8.96
CA VAL A 558 -27.45 22.41 10.13
C VAL A 558 -28.51 21.74 11.01
N SER A 559 -29.22 20.73 10.50
CA SER A 559 -30.18 19.90 11.23
C SER A 559 -29.56 18.63 11.84
N ASN A 560 -28.26 18.38 11.64
CA ASN A 560 -27.53 17.23 12.15
C ASN A 560 -26.23 17.62 12.88
N GLU A 561 -26.34 17.64 14.22
CA GLU A 561 -25.25 17.93 15.17
C GLU A 561 -24.01 17.03 15.01
N ASP A 562 -24.20 15.73 14.71
CA ASP A 562 -23.09 14.78 14.58
C ASP A 562 -22.22 15.15 13.37
N SER A 563 -22.85 15.55 12.26
CA SER A 563 -22.16 15.96 11.04
C SER A 563 -21.29 17.21 11.24
N PHE A 564 -21.69 18.12 12.15
CA PHE A 564 -20.88 19.27 12.55
C PHE A 564 -19.73 18.87 13.48
N THR A 565 -19.96 17.91 14.38
CA THR A 565 -18.92 17.38 15.26
C THR A 565 -17.81 16.69 14.47
N HIS A 566 -18.15 15.92 13.43
CA HIS A 566 -17.20 15.24 12.56
C HIS A 566 -16.37 16.16 11.65
N VAL A 567 -16.72 17.44 11.49
CA VAL A 567 -15.92 18.44 10.75
C VAL A 567 -14.46 18.45 11.21
N ARG A 568 -14.20 18.26 12.52
CA ARG A 568 -12.84 18.16 13.07
C ARG A 568 -12.04 17.00 12.46
N SER A 569 -12.63 15.82 12.39
CA SER A 569 -11.98 14.62 11.82
C SER A 569 -11.70 14.78 10.32
N TRP A 570 -12.60 15.44 9.58
CA TRP A 570 -12.37 15.77 8.17
C TRP A 570 -11.22 16.77 7.99
N MET A 571 -11.08 17.78 8.85
CA MET A 571 -9.93 18.71 8.82
C MET A 571 -8.60 18.03 9.14
N GLU A 572 -8.58 17.07 10.09
CA GLU A 572 -7.36 16.31 10.43
C GLU A 572 -6.91 15.42 9.26
N GLN A 573 -7.85 14.78 8.57
CA GLN A 573 -7.57 14.02 7.34
C GLN A 573 -7.02 14.93 6.22
N LEU A 574 -7.60 16.12 6.03
CA LEU A 574 -7.12 17.11 5.06
C LEU A 574 -5.68 17.54 5.33
N ARG A 575 -5.37 17.92 6.57
CA ARG A 575 -4.01 18.32 6.99
C ARG A 575 -2.97 17.22 6.81
N THR A 576 -3.39 15.96 6.80
CA THR A 576 -2.51 14.79 6.70
C THR A 576 -2.21 14.40 5.24
N HIS A 577 -3.12 14.63 4.29
CA HIS A 577 -3.00 14.11 2.91
C HIS A 577 -3.12 15.14 1.79
N ALA A 578 -3.48 16.40 2.06
CA ALA A 578 -3.46 17.46 1.05
C ALA A 578 -2.00 17.81 0.66
N ALA A 579 -1.75 18.16 -0.61
CA ALA A 579 -0.39 18.46 -1.08
C ALA A 579 0.23 19.77 -0.55
N THR A 580 -0.56 20.61 0.13
CA THR A 580 -0.08 21.87 0.72
C THR A 580 -0.43 21.93 2.21
N GLU A 581 0.53 22.33 3.04
CA GLU A 581 0.39 22.44 4.51
C GLU A 581 -0.79 23.32 4.95
N THR A 582 -1.14 24.33 4.14
CA THR A 582 -2.31 25.19 4.31
C THR A 582 -3.26 25.06 3.10
N PRO A 583 -4.16 24.06 3.08
CA PRO A 583 -5.16 23.94 2.04
C PRO A 583 -6.23 25.03 2.17
N ASP A 584 -6.72 25.57 1.04
CA ASP A 584 -7.85 26.50 1.05
C ASP A 584 -9.14 25.75 1.40
N ILE A 585 -9.80 26.13 2.49
CA ILE A 585 -11.02 25.48 2.99
C ILE A 585 -12.12 26.53 3.18
N VAL A 586 -13.33 26.23 2.73
CA VAL A 586 -14.55 26.96 3.09
C VAL A 586 -15.50 26.02 3.84
N LEU A 587 -15.95 26.43 5.02
CA LEU A 587 -16.94 25.71 5.81
C LEU A 587 -18.36 26.04 5.32
N CYS A 588 -19.19 25.02 5.18
CA CYS A 588 -20.51 25.13 4.58
C CYS A 588 -21.57 24.44 5.47
N GLY A 589 -22.45 25.23 6.09
CA GLY A 589 -23.60 24.74 6.83
C GLY A 589 -24.78 24.58 5.87
N ASN A 590 -24.98 23.39 5.33
CA ASN A 590 -25.99 23.13 4.31
C ASN A 590 -27.36 22.79 4.92
N LYS A 591 -28.41 22.89 4.09
CA LYS A 591 -29.84 22.74 4.45
C LYS A 591 -30.40 23.85 5.36
N ALA A 592 -29.91 25.08 5.19
CA ALA A 592 -30.41 26.26 5.91
C ALA A 592 -31.93 26.54 5.70
N ASP A 593 -32.55 25.95 4.68
CA ASP A 593 -34.00 25.94 4.47
C ASP A 593 -34.77 25.15 5.56
N LEU A 594 -34.11 24.25 6.30
CA LEU A 594 -34.72 23.42 7.34
C LEU A 594 -34.64 24.08 8.74
N GLU A 595 -34.89 25.39 8.82
CA GLU A 595 -34.74 26.19 10.05
C GLU A 595 -35.49 25.58 11.26
N SER A 596 -36.70 25.05 11.04
CA SER A 596 -37.50 24.38 12.08
C SER A 596 -36.92 23.07 12.64
N ARG A 597 -35.86 22.55 12.01
CA ARG A 597 -35.12 21.33 12.42
C ARG A 597 -33.67 21.62 12.78
N ARG A 598 -33.27 22.89 12.82
CA ARG A 598 -31.90 23.32 13.12
C ARG A 598 -31.44 22.77 14.49
N LYS A 599 -30.25 22.18 14.51
CA LYS A 599 -29.52 21.77 15.73
C LYS A 599 -28.25 22.57 15.93
N VAL A 600 -27.60 22.98 14.84
CA VAL A 600 -26.39 23.81 14.86
C VAL A 600 -26.76 25.27 14.64
N SER A 601 -26.47 26.14 15.61
CA SER A 601 -26.69 27.57 15.48
C SER A 601 -25.61 28.23 14.63
N GLU A 602 -26.00 29.22 13.82
CA GLU A 602 -25.08 29.96 12.94
C GLU A 602 -23.91 30.56 13.74
N ALA A 603 -24.19 31.13 14.92
CA ALA A 603 -23.18 31.72 15.79
C ALA A 603 -22.07 30.72 16.18
N ARG A 604 -22.45 29.48 16.53
CA ARG A 604 -21.51 28.43 16.94
C ARG A 604 -20.65 27.94 15.77
N ALA A 605 -21.25 27.77 14.59
CA ALA A 605 -20.52 27.39 13.39
C ALA A 605 -19.59 28.52 12.89
N ARG A 606 -20.02 29.78 13.00
CA ARG A 606 -19.24 30.97 12.68
C ARG A 606 -18.06 31.17 13.64
N GLU A 607 -18.25 30.92 14.94
CA GLU A 607 -17.16 30.92 15.93
C GLU A 607 -16.14 29.81 15.65
N PHE A 608 -16.60 28.59 15.37
CA PHE A 608 -15.75 27.46 14.98
C PHE A 608 -14.91 27.77 13.72
N ALA A 609 -15.54 28.33 12.68
CA ALA A 609 -14.86 28.72 11.45
C ALA A 609 -13.80 29.83 11.70
N LYS A 610 -14.13 30.82 12.53
CA LYS A 610 -13.21 31.87 12.96
C LYS A 610 -12.00 31.32 13.74
N LEU A 611 -12.22 30.38 14.66
CA LEU A 611 -11.16 29.70 15.42
C LEU A 611 -10.18 28.94 14.51
N HIS A 612 -10.69 28.38 13.41
CA HIS A 612 -9.90 27.61 12.45
C HIS A 612 -9.48 28.39 11.19
N GLY A 613 -9.72 29.71 11.13
CA GLY A 613 -9.24 30.60 10.07
C GLY A 613 -9.89 30.42 8.70
N MET A 614 -11.10 29.85 8.63
CA MET A 614 -11.81 29.56 7.37
C MET A 614 -13.08 30.42 7.19
N PRO A 615 -13.44 30.81 5.95
CA PRO A 615 -14.75 31.40 5.67
C PRO A 615 -15.88 30.41 5.99
N TYR A 616 -17.05 30.96 6.33
CA TYR A 616 -18.25 30.18 6.62
C TYR A 616 -19.48 30.75 5.91
N PHE A 617 -20.23 29.87 5.25
CA PHE A 617 -21.51 30.15 4.63
C PHE A 617 -22.57 29.16 5.14
N GLU A 618 -23.76 29.67 5.44
CA GLU A 618 -24.96 28.84 5.47
C GLU A 618 -25.58 28.78 4.08
N THR A 619 -25.90 27.58 3.61
CA THR A 619 -26.36 27.34 2.24
C THR A 619 -27.59 26.44 2.22
N SER A 620 -28.34 26.53 1.13
CA SER A 620 -29.43 25.59 0.85
C SER A 620 -29.29 25.11 -0.59
N ALA A 621 -28.91 23.85 -0.75
CA ALA A 621 -28.95 23.19 -2.06
C ALA A 621 -30.38 23.12 -2.65
N ALA A 622 -31.42 23.18 -1.81
CA ALA A 622 -32.81 23.12 -2.25
C ALA A 622 -33.34 24.44 -2.84
N SER A 623 -32.87 25.59 -2.32
CA SER A 623 -33.27 26.92 -2.80
C SER A 623 -32.18 27.64 -3.62
N GLY A 624 -30.96 27.11 -3.66
CA GLY A 624 -29.79 27.76 -4.24
C GLY A 624 -29.12 28.82 -3.34
N GLN A 625 -29.68 29.11 -2.16
CA GLN A 625 -29.16 30.12 -1.23
C GLN A 625 -27.66 29.90 -0.96
N ASN A 626 -26.86 30.93 -1.22
CA ASN A 626 -25.41 31.01 -0.98
C ASN A 626 -24.54 29.91 -1.63
N VAL A 627 -25.10 29.02 -2.46
CA VAL A 627 -24.34 27.93 -3.11
C VAL A 627 -23.23 28.49 -3.99
N SER A 628 -23.54 29.41 -4.90
CA SER A 628 -22.53 30.06 -5.75
C SER A 628 -21.52 30.88 -4.94
N ALA A 629 -21.99 31.72 -4.00
CA ALA A 629 -21.12 32.55 -3.18
C ALA A 629 -20.09 31.74 -2.38
N CYS A 630 -20.47 30.54 -1.91
CA CYS A 630 -19.58 29.62 -1.21
C CYS A 630 -18.48 29.04 -2.13
N VAL A 631 -18.84 28.60 -3.34
CA VAL A 631 -17.86 28.08 -4.33
C VAL A 631 -16.98 29.20 -4.88
N ASP A 632 -17.57 30.35 -5.21
CA ASP A 632 -16.85 31.50 -5.76
C ASP A 632 -15.84 32.05 -4.74
N LYS A 633 -16.17 32.02 -3.43
CA LYS A 633 -15.20 32.40 -2.38
C LYS A 633 -14.06 31.41 -2.22
N LEU A 634 -14.31 30.10 -2.38
CA LEU A 634 -13.23 29.11 -2.39
C LEU A 634 -12.32 29.30 -3.61
N LEU A 635 -12.90 29.55 -4.79
CA LEU A 635 -12.13 29.87 -5.99
C LEU A 635 -11.29 31.13 -5.82
N GLU A 636 -11.84 32.19 -5.22
CA GLU A 636 -11.10 33.43 -4.92
C GLU A 636 -9.84 33.15 -4.09
N LEU A 637 -9.95 32.37 -3.00
CA LEU A 637 -8.81 31.98 -2.17
C LEU A 637 -7.73 31.24 -2.96
N VAL A 638 -8.15 30.23 -3.75
CA VAL A 638 -7.24 29.43 -4.58
C VAL A 638 -6.52 30.31 -5.61
N MET A 639 -7.25 31.18 -6.33
CA MET A 639 -6.68 32.07 -7.33
C MET A 639 -5.70 33.08 -6.72
N VAL A 640 -6.04 33.68 -5.56
CA VAL A 640 -5.14 34.60 -4.84
C VAL A 640 -3.86 33.88 -4.40
N ARG A 641 -3.95 32.65 -3.89
CA ARG A 641 -2.78 31.84 -3.53
C ARG A 641 -1.92 31.49 -4.74
N MET A 642 -2.53 31.19 -5.89
CA MET A 642 -1.81 30.96 -7.15
C MET A 642 -1.06 32.19 -7.64
N ASP A 643 -1.70 33.37 -7.65
CA ASP A 643 -1.07 34.63 -8.05
C ASP A 643 0.12 34.97 -7.15
N GLN A 644 -0.02 34.82 -5.83
CA GLN A 644 1.08 35.02 -4.88
C GLN A 644 2.27 34.07 -5.10
N ALA A 645 2.03 32.82 -5.50
CA ALA A 645 3.08 31.86 -5.82
C ALA A 645 3.84 32.25 -7.11
N VAL A 646 3.12 32.72 -8.14
CA VAL A 646 3.71 33.23 -9.38
C VAL A 646 4.58 34.46 -9.13
N ASP A 647 4.12 35.41 -8.31
CA ASP A 647 4.88 36.62 -8.01
C ASP A 647 6.14 36.37 -7.16
N LYS A 648 6.11 35.40 -6.22
CA LYS A 648 7.30 34.96 -5.48
C LYS A 648 8.36 34.39 -6.43
N ASN A 649 7.96 33.51 -7.35
CA ASN A 649 8.86 32.94 -8.36
C ASN A 649 9.43 34.01 -9.31
N ARG A 650 8.62 35.01 -9.68
CA ARG A 650 9.06 36.13 -10.53
C ARG A 650 10.09 37.04 -9.84
N LYS A 651 9.98 37.25 -8.53
CA LYS A 651 10.95 38.04 -7.74
C LYS A 651 12.26 37.29 -7.45
N ALA A 652 12.23 35.96 -7.38
CA ALA A 652 13.44 35.14 -7.20
C ALA A 652 14.33 35.04 -8.46
N GLY A 653 13.78 35.33 -9.66
CA GLY A 653 14.42 35.09 -10.95
C GLY A 653 15.58 36.03 -11.36
N THR A 654 15.98 37.00 -10.54
CA THR A 654 17.06 37.96 -10.87
C THR A 654 18.47 37.49 -10.52
N ALA A 655 18.65 36.30 -9.95
CA ALA A 655 19.97 35.73 -9.64
C ALA A 655 20.33 34.53 -10.55
N ARG A 656 21.41 34.70 -11.35
CA ARG A 656 22.13 33.65 -12.11
C ARG A 656 21.32 32.86 -13.16
N HIS A 657 21.16 33.47 -14.34
CA HIS A 657 20.95 32.74 -15.58
C HIS A 657 22.19 31.90 -15.97
N LYS A 658 22.07 30.57 -15.92
CA LYS A 658 22.65 29.66 -16.93
C LYS A 658 21.54 28.76 -17.44
N THR A 659 20.81 29.27 -18.42
CA THR A 659 19.61 28.64 -18.96
C THR A 659 19.97 27.46 -19.85
N ILE A 660 19.86 26.24 -19.34
CA ILE A 660 19.61 25.08 -20.21
C ILE A 660 18.11 25.14 -20.52
N ARG A 661 17.77 25.69 -21.70
CA ARG A 661 16.41 25.63 -22.22
C ARG A 661 16.15 24.19 -22.68
N PRO A 662 15.05 23.53 -22.29
CA PRO A 662 14.58 22.36 -23.00
C PRO A 662 14.09 22.81 -24.38
N HIS A 663 14.94 22.67 -25.40
CA HIS A 663 14.54 22.87 -26.78
C HIS A 663 13.68 21.67 -27.18
N ILE A 664 12.37 21.86 -27.32
CA ILE A 664 11.54 20.92 -28.08
C ILE A 664 11.85 21.19 -29.55
N THR A 665 12.79 20.42 -30.10
CA THR A 665 12.99 20.35 -31.54
C THR A 665 12.05 19.28 -32.06
N LEU A 666 11.00 19.67 -32.79
CA LEU A 666 10.35 18.77 -33.74
C LEU A 666 11.37 18.51 -34.85
N GLN A 667 11.96 17.32 -34.85
CA GLN A 667 12.93 16.92 -35.86
C GLN A 667 12.41 15.65 -36.54
N ASP A 668 11.89 15.81 -37.75
CA ASP A 668 11.74 14.71 -38.68
C ASP A 668 13.14 14.16 -39.02
N SER A 669 13.23 12.84 -39.21
CA SER A 669 14.43 12.02 -39.45
C SER A 669 15.31 11.65 -38.24
N LEU A 670 15.79 10.41 -38.27
CA LEU A 670 16.47 9.68 -37.19
C LEU A 670 17.99 9.69 -37.36
N GLU A 671 18.73 10.19 -36.37
CA GLU A 671 20.06 9.67 -35.99
C GLU A 671 20.22 9.71 -34.46
N PRO A 672 20.93 8.74 -33.84
CA PRO A 672 20.99 8.60 -32.38
C PRO A 672 22.08 9.48 -31.75
N PRO A 673 21.79 10.24 -30.67
CA PRO A 673 22.81 10.92 -29.89
C PRO A 673 23.53 9.98 -28.91
N ASP A 674 24.81 10.25 -28.72
CA ASP A 674 25.80 9.34 -28.14
C ASP A 674 25.64 9.04 -26.64
N THR A 675 26.04 7.84 -26.22
CA THR A 675 25.98 7.44 -24.80
C THR A 675 27.03 8.16 -23.95
N LYS A 676 26.60 8.92 -22.93
CA LYS A 676 27.48 9.32 -21.82
C LYS A 676 26.89 8.95 -20.47
N ARG A 677 27.54 7.97 -19.82
CA ARG A 677 27.34 7.62 -18.42
C ARG A 677 27.63 8.82 -17.52
N THR A 678 26.68 9.20 -16.69
CA THR A 678 26.93 9.85 -15.39
C THR A 678 26.05 9.18 -14.35
N GLY A 679 26.65 8.68 -13.26
CA GLY A 679 25.94 7.92 -12.24
C GLY A 679 25.56 8.76 -11.02
N CYS A 680 24.36 8.50 -10.50
CA CYS A 680 23.80 8.73 -9.16
C CYS A 680 22.40 8.05 -9.18
N GLY A 681 21.82 7.51 -8.11
CA GLY A 681 22.27 7.45 -6.72
C GLY A 681 21.05 7.38 -5.78
N GLY A 682 20.43 6.20 -5.64
CA GLY A 682 19.22 5.96 -4.84
C GLY A 682 17.92 6.47 -5.50
N TRP A 683 16.71 6.10 -5.04
CA TRP A 683 16.29 5.12 -4.02
C TRP A 683 15.08 4.33 -4.61
N CYS A 684 14.88 3.08 -4.17
CA CYS A 684 13.85 2.17 -4.71
C CYS A 684 12.85 1.73 -3.63
#